data_AF-A0A832TA41-F1
#
_entry.id   AF-A0A832TA41-F1
#
_cell.length_a   1.000
_cell.length_b   1.000
_cell.length_c   1.000
_cell.angle_alpha   90.00
_cell.angle_beta   90.00
_cell.angle_gamma   90.00
#
_symmetry.space_group_name_H-M   'P 1'
#
loop_
_entity.id
_entity.type
_entity.pdbx_description
1 polymer ?
#
loop_
_entity_poly.entity_id
_entity_poly.type
_entity_poly.pdbx_seq_one_letter_code
_entity_poly.pdbx_strand_id
1 'polypeptide(L)'
;MKFGKHEVWEDVLDEKLDEEVAPELYKIVEGNAPTIYLDSVEFFKRTYFTSSIVEILEKVIKTLRGDEKNNVILIYSLFGGGKSHTLLSVYHALRNPRALREKEVLEGQRRNIREKLEELSYLAENINARIIIVHGQTNIGQPSTPLNGKIRTVWGYIAHSLGKYELVEDYDKNLTVPPIEVLVKLFQEENVLLLIDEIAHHVQTLSRSANEEDRNYAENVANFLHNLAKALTVTRSIMILTLPMEGEGKVEDLYDRKTVNSIWSAVTKVAGHNLYSPMRTEGRENELIEVLKKRIFKRIDEGEKERVLLKLREVMSNREIFGISSSFLESLEASYPFHPEYIEVLRNIIERTSLQRTRDLIKITRIVVRKLINAPPEIIMPYHIDPEDEAIKGLFFGKRTTFADYKTVFEVDISEEKVKTLSNPELGKIILRYIFLKTYPFDSPRPHPGFPTPESIARGVYEPETFEKNNWLPADIKDTIEEIGKSVKFMYLAKKDKTFWFWRRANVSKFVESKARELIETSYGDVWLSLVKYADKFIREGKSLRRKRSSEGEIPFFKKNMIIVTKDPQELRDTPEYKLEVIVRDDVSRDTLERLIFFENTSARTYRNTVVVCYLAEKSLDTLIELTARVLACDEVMKEIKAIYGKFGKDVEEIQKNMVREIMEKALEDLENQFIISFKHVAYPEGDKVKIVDAPASSRSVVENVYSALVSRGKIVEEEADFEWLRDVLAEVGIDFPGRGYTFSELRNVFRTNPRLPMIADKVLTEIIRKAVEKLMIGIERGGRIFFKKIYKEIPSEEEKGHPPANIEVKDVILPREVALQRQLCSLLNEEKDLIAEKNGEKYRIKVWYEIHIPEENLAIPLRSIVGEECEVKEDLNRILWGYIVEKREQKKIMEGEFEISVSRASITGKPGEEVEVEVTVKPISDDEFTVSLSSSFGKLEVDEVELKGGKVRVKWRGRILKVKREVVIRGKSNKGKEAEAKILLIPKLEDVIEVKEIKEEHKGYLLLSVHSIKDVDSLDRIEFKGSASGSLEFEEPLWRTEFQDVDLEVFKHIVKEMKEFFESNPTINVDVVASEEVVINDLVIEKLRPLFGKVKFRLKRRES
;
A
#
# COMPACT_ATOMS: atom_id res chain seq x y z
N MET A 1 -16.33 50.62 -13.06
CA MET A 1 -15.98 49.32 -13.67
C MET A 1 -16.66 48.20 -12.91
N LYS A 2 -17.01 47.07 -13.55
CA LYS A 2 -17.71 45.95 -12.88
C LYS A 2 -16.72 44.89 -12.38
N PHE A 3 -16.92 44.42 -11.16
CA PHE A 3 -16.28 43.24 -10.57
C PHE A 3 -17.40 42.25 -10.25
N GLY A 4 -17.70 41.36 -11.20
CA GLY A 4 -18.88 40.51 -11.15
C GLY A 4 -20.14 41.37 -11.16
N LYS A 5 -20.93 41.28 -10.08
CA LYS A 5 -22.13 42.12 -9.86
C LYS A 5 -21.82 43.44 -9.13
N HIS A 6 -20.60 43.62 -8.62
CA HIS A 6 -20.19 44.79 -7.86
C HIS A 6 -19.62 45.89 -8.77
N GLU A 7 -19.55 47.12 -8.26
CA GLU A 7 -18.88 48.24 -8.90
C GLU A 7 -17.65 48.64 -8.11
N VAL A 8 -16.49 48.69 -8.78
CA VAL A 8 -15.19 49.07 -8.20
C VAL A 8 -14.86 50.50 -8.63
N TRP A 9 -14.22 51.25 -7.73
CA TRP A 9 -13.74 52.60 -8.03
C TRP A 9 -12.69 52.58 -9.16
N GLU A 10 -12.74 53.57 -10.06
CA GLU A 10 -11.79 53.64 -11.18
C GLU A 10 -10.35 53.78 -10.72
N ASP A 11 -10.12 54.50 -9.61
CA ASP A 11 -8.78 54.69 -9.05
C ASP A 11 -8.14 53.38 -8.60
N VAL A 12 -8.90 52.34 -8.22
CA VAL A 12 -8.38 51.00 -7.86
C VAL A 12 -7.63 50.34 -9.02
N LEU A 13 -7.98 50.69 -10.25
CA LEU A 13 -7.37 50.12 -11.45
C LEU A 13 -6.10 50.87 -11.88
N ASP A 14 -5.85 52.07 -11.35
CA ASP A 14 -4.65 52.85 -11.67
C ASP A 14 -3.48 52.47 -10.73
N GLU A 15 -2.46 51.82 -11.30
CA GLU A 15 -1.23 51.43 -10.60
C GLU A 15 -0.45 52.64 -10.04
N LYS A 16 -0.54 53.81 -10.67
CA LYS A 16 0.18 55.01 -10.22
C LYS A 16 -0.29 55.48 -8.85
N LEU A 17 -1.55 55.21 -8.52
CA LEU A 17 -2.17 55.60 -7.25
C LEU A 17 -1.89 54.61 -6.11
N ASP A 18 -1.21 53.49 -6.38
CA ASP A 18 -0.85 52.50 -5.35
C ASP A 18 0.23 53.00 -4.38
N GLU A 19 1.03 54.00 -4.80
CA GLU A 19 1.96 54.73 -3.92
C GLU A 19 1.33 55.96 -3.26
N GLU A 20 0.09 56.31 -3.62
CA GLU A 20 -0.65 57.46 -3.11
C GLU A 20 -1.90 57.01 -2.33
N VAL A 21 -1.86 55.81 -1.76
CA VAL A 21 -2.99 55.21 -1.00
C VAL A 21 -3.32 55.99 0.28
N ALA A 22 -2.36 56.74 0.82
CA ALA A 22 -2.55 57.62 1.97
C ALA A 22 -2.34 59.09 1.56
N PRO A 23 -3.23 60.00 1.95
CA PRO A 23 -3.08 61.42 1.65
C PRO A 23 -1.99 62.07 2.52
N GLU A 24 -1.16 62.91 1.90
CA GLU A 24 -0.27 63.83 2.60
C GLU A 24 -0.92 65.21 2.67
N LEU A 25 -1.20 65.70 3.89
CA LEU A 25 -2.00 66.90 4.09
C LEU A 25 -1.39 68.14 3.41
N TYR A 26 -0.07 68.28 3.39
CA TYR A 26 0.60 69.45 2.79
C TYR A 26 0.44 69.49 1.26
N LYS A 27 0.53 68.34 0.55
CA LYS A 27 0.30 68.26 -0.91
C LYS A 27 -1.10 68.72 -1.30
N ILE A 28 -2.08 68.53 -0.41
CA ILE A 28 -3.47 68.91 -0.63
C ILE A 28 -3.64 70.44 -0.52
N VAL A 29 -2.96 71.06 0.45
CA VAL A 29 -2.93 72.52 0.59
C VAL A 29 -2.28 73.19 -0.61
N GLU A 30 -1.20 72.59 -1.12
CA GLU A 30 -0.48 73.09 -2.29
C GLU A 30 -1.21 72.82 -3.62
N GLY A 31 -2.26 72.00 -3.62
CA GLY A 31 -3.00 71.63 -4.84
C GLY A 31 -2.30 70.56 -5.70
N ASN A 32 -1.30 69.87 -5.15
CA ASN A 32 -0.46 68.89 -5.84
C ASN A 32 -0.86 67.42 -5.58
N ALA A 33 -1.96 67.17 -4.86
CA ALA A 33 -2.46 65.83 -4.60
C ALA A 33 -3.42 65.32 -5.71
N PRO A 34 -3.66 64.01 -5.82
CA PRO A 34 -4.70 63.47 -6.70
C PRO A 34 -6.09 64.05 -6.45
N THR A 35 -6.91 64.13 -7.51
CA THR A 35 -8.30 64.65 -7.43
C THR A 35 -9.13 63.93 -6.37
N ILE A 36 -8.92 62.63 -6.16
CA ILE A 36 -9.61 61.82 -5.13
C ILE A 36 -9.35 62.29 -3.69
N TYR A 37 -8.32 63.10 -3.45
CA TYR A 37 -8.01 63.72 -2.16
C TYR A 37 -8.19 65.24 -2.16
N LEU A 38 -8.05 65.91 -3.31
CA LEU A 38 -8.26 67.36 -3.43
C LEU A 38 -9.74 67.75 -3.36
N ASP A 39 -10.61 67.00 -4.03
CA ASP A 39 -12.04 67.27 -4.02
C ASP A 39 -12.68 66.66 -2.77
N SER A 40 -13.34 67.50 -1.97
CA SER A 40 -13.95 67.08 -0.70
C SER A 40 -15.04 66.03 -0.87
N VAL A 41 -15.80 66.10 -1.97
CA VAL A 41 -16.94 65.21 -2.23
C VAL A 41 -16.43 63.84 -2.68
N GLU A 42 -15.48 63.79 -3.62
CA GLU A 42 -14.81 62.56 -4.04
C GLU A 42 -14.03 61.89 -2.89
N PHE A 43 -13.40 62.69 -2.03
CA PHE A 43 -12.75 62.20 -0.81
C PHE A 43 -13.77 61.51 0.10
N PHE A 44 -14.83 62.20 0.49
CA PHE A 44 -15.82 61.65 1.43
C PHE A 44 -16.61 60.46 0.87
N LYS A 45 -16.83 60.37 -0.45
CA LYS A 45 -17.42 59.17 -1.08
C LYS A 45 -16.61 57.89 -0.83
N ARG A 46 -15.29 58.02 -0.67
CA ARG A 46 -14.34 56.91 -0.42
C ARG A 46 -13.93 56.79 1.05
N THR A 47 -14.48 57.63 1.93
CA THR A 47 -14.19 57.64 3.36
C THR A 47 -15.27 56.89 4.12
N TYR A 48 -14.86 55.89 4.89
CA TYR A 48 -15.72 55.30 5.91
C TYR A 48 -15.58 56.15 7.19
N PHE A 49 -16.68 56.78 7.61
CA PHE A 49 -16.69 57.62 8.80
C PHE A 49 -16.70 56.76 10.05
N THR A 50 -15.52 56.49 10.60
CA THR A 50 -15.38 55.77 11.86
C THR A 50 -15.97 56.58 13.01
N SER A 51 -16.31 55.91 14.11
CA SER A 51 -16.82 56.59 15.30
C SER A 51 -15.83 57.65 15.80
N SER A 52 -14.52 57.35 15.73
CA SER A 52 -13.48 58.31 16.10
C SER A 52 -13.41 59.54 15.18
N ILE A 53 -13.58 59.38 13.87
CA ILE A 53 -13.57 60.54 12.96
C ILE A 53 -14.75 61.46 13.27
N VAL A 54 -15.94 60.89 13.48
CA VAL A 54 -17.15 61.66 13.82
C VAL A 54 -16.99 62.37 15.17
N GLU A 55 -16.48 61.69 16.20
CA GLU A 55 -16.20 62.29 17.52
C GLU A 55 -15.19 63.45 17.43
N ILE A 56 -14.11 63.30 16.65
CA ILE A 56 -13.11 64.36 16.45
C ILE A 56 -13.73 65.55 15.70
N LEU A 57 -14.49 65.31 14.63
CA LEU A 57 -15.19 66.35 13.88
C LEU A 57 -16.14 67.14 14.80
N GLU A 58 -16.93 66.43 15.60
CA GLU A 58 -17.85 67.06 16.56
C GLU A 58 -17.10 67.94 17.57
N LYS A 59 -16.02 67.44 18.17
CA LYS A 59 -15.20 68.21 19.12
C LYS A 59 -14.58 69.45 18.51
N VAL A 60 -14.06 69.35 17.29
CA VAL A 60 -13.48 70.48 16.56
C VAL A 60 -14.54 71.55 16.32
N ILE A 61 -15.69 71.15 15.78
CA ILE A 61 -16.80 72.07 15.47
C ILE A 61 -17.32 72.75 16.73
N LYS A 62 -17.56 72.00 17.82
CA LYS A 62 -18.02 72.56 19.10
C LYS A 62 -17.00 73.50 19.74
N THR A 63 -15.71 73.17 19.68
CA THR A 63 -14.65 74.02 20.26
C THR A 63 -14.52 75.34 19.50
N LEU A 64 -14.54 75.30 18.16
CA LEU A 64 -14.47 76.51 17.32
C LEU A 64 -15.72 77.40 17.44
N ARG A 65 -16.86 76.84 17.87
CA ARG A 65 -18.08 77.60 18.24
C ARG A 65 -18.04 78.16 19.67
N GLY A 66 -17.16 77.62 20.52
CA GLY A 66 -17.06 77.95 21.93
C GLY A 66 -18.02 77.17 22.84
N ASP A 67 -18.63 76.10 22.33
CA ASP A 67 -19.57 75.24 23.07
C ASP A 67 -18.83 74.29 24.04
N GLU A 68 -17.58 73.95 23.72
CA GLU A 68 -16.72 73.07 24.52
C GLU A 68 -15.30 73.65 24.65
N LYS A 69 -14.57 73.24 25.70
CA LYS A 69 -13.16 73.59 25.93
C LYS A 69 -12.24 72.38 25.77
N ASN A 70 -12.22 71.82 24.56
CA ASN A 70 -11.38 70.68 24.17
C ASN A 70 -10.36 71.13 23.10
N ASN A 71 -9.53 72.12 23.45
CA ASN A 71 -8.66 72.83 22.52
C ASN A 71 -7.43 72.04 22.03
N VAL A 72 -7.23 70.81 22.51
CA VAL A 72 -6.10 69.97 22.12
C VAL A 72 -6.56 68.52 21.93
N ILE A 73 -6.36 67.99 20.73
CA ILE A 73 -6.67 66.60 20.35
C ILE A 73 -5.36 65.93 19.96
N LEU A 74 -5.06 64.79 20.57
CA LEU A 74 -3.92 63.97 20.19
C LEU A 74 -4.38 62.73 19.45
N ILE A 75 -3.87 62.54 18.23
CA ILE A 75 -4.14 61.35 17.40
C ILE A 75 -2.92 60.44 17.43
N TYR A 76 -3.11 59.21 17.90
CA TYR A 76 -2.16 58.10 17.77
C TYR A 76 -2.74 57.05 16.84
N SER A 77 -2.00 56.01 16.45
CA SER A 77 -2.54 54.96 15.56
C SER A 77 -2.14 53.56 16.00
N LEU A 78 -3.09 52.82 16.57
CA LEU A 78 -2.96 51.40 16.91
C LEU A 78 -2.54 50.53 15.71
N PHE A 79 -2.91 50.96 14.49
CA PHE A 79 -2.65 50.26 13.23
C PHE A 79 -1.90 51.13 12.19
N GLY A 80 -1.08 52.10 12.62
CA GLY A 80 -0.12 52.85 11.77
C GLY A 80 -0.70 53.54 10.53
N GLY A 81 -2.01 53.75 10.49
CA GLY A 81 -2.72 54.43 9.40
C GLY A 81 -3.88 55.28 9.92
N GLY A 82 -4.37 56.19 9.08
CA GLY A 82 -5.53 57.02 9.36
C GLY A 82 -5.26 58.38 10.01
N LYS A 83 -4.04 58.67 10.51
CA LYS A 83 -3.71 59.95 11.16
C LYS A 83 -3.92 61.14 10.21
N SER A 84 -3.18 61.19 9.11
CA SER A 84 -3.31 62.23 8.08
C SER A 84 -4.67 62.20 7.37
N HIS A 85 -5.30 61.02 7.25
CA HIS A 85 -6.65 60.89 6.70
C HIS A 85 -7.72 61.53 7.60
N THR A 86 -7.58 61.42 8.92
CA THR A 86 -8.45 62.11 9.90
C THR A 86 -8.23 63.61 9.86
N LEU A 87 -6.97 64.07 9.84
CA LEU A 87 -6.67 65.50 9.68
C LEU A 87 -7.29 66.06 8.39
N LEU A 88 -7.18 65.31 7.29
CA LEU A 88 -7.79 65.67 6.02
C LEU A 88 -9.32 65.70 6.06
N SER A 89 -9.93 64.77 6.79
CA SER A 89 -11.39 64.75 6.99
C SER A 89 -11.86 66.01 7.71
N VAL A 90 -11.12 66.44 8.75
CA VAL A 90 -11.40 67.70 9.46
C VAL A 90 -11.17 68.91 8.56
N TYR A 91 -10.08 68.92 7.80
CA TYR A 91 -9.76 69.98 6.84
C TYR A 91 -10.89 70.19 5.82
N HIS A 92 -11.33 69.11 5.16
CA HIS A 92 -12.41 69.18 4.17
C HIS A 92 -13.76 69.52 4.79
N ALA A 93 -14.07 69.00 5.97
CA ALA A 93 -15.32 69.29 6.68
C ALA A 93 -15.47 70.77 7.05
N LEU A 94 -14.38 71.47 7.38
CA LEU A 94 -14.44 72.91 7.67
C LEU A 94 -14.33 73.76 6.41
N ARG A 95 -13.54 73.34 5.41
CA ARG A 95 -13.37 74.11 4.16
C ARG A 95 -14.61 74.04 3.26
N ASN A 96 -15.27 72.88 3.22
CA ASN A 96 -16.51 72.66 2.49
C ASN A 96 -17.51 71.83 3.32
N PRO A 97 -18.18 72.43 4.32
CA PRO A 97 -19.13 71.73 5.19
C PRO A 97 -20.26 71.01 4.45
N ARG A 98 -20.67 71.53 3.28
CA ARG A 98 -21.76 70.95 2.48
C ARG A 98 -21.42 69.56 1.94
N ALA A 99 -20.13 69.29 1.71
CA ALA A 99 -19.68 67.99 1.22
C ALA A 99 -20.09 66.84 2.15
N LEU A 100 -20.19 67.08 3.47
CA LEU A 100 -20.62 66.07 4.44
C LEU A 100 -22.08 65.62 4.29
N ARG A 101 -22.93 66.45 3.67
CA ARG A 101 -24.37 66.18 3.48
C ARG A 101 -24.76 65.93 2.02
N GLU A 102 -23.77 65.78 1.13
CA GLU A 102 -24.02 65.38 -0.25
C GLU A 102 -24.62 63.99 -0.31
N LYS A 103 -25.60 63.79 -1.21
CA LYS A 103 -26.37 62.55 -1.28
C LYS A 103 -25.47 61.32 -1.46
N GLU A 104 -24.47 61.44 -2.33
CA GLU A 104 -23.53 60.36 -2.65
C GLU A 104 -22.54 60.06 -1.51
N VAL A 105 -22.29 61.02 -0.61
CA VAL A 105 -21.45 60.83 0.58
C VAL A 105 -22.21 60.08 1.68
N LEU A 106 -23.48 60.44 1.86
CA LEU A 106 -24.37 59.81 2.84
C LEU A 106 -24.86 58.42 2.41
N GLU A 107 -24.73 58.09 1.13
CA GLU A 107 -25.11 56.79 0.58
C GLU A 107 -24.26 55.66 1.17
N GLY A 108 -24.95 54.65 1.73
CA GLY A 108 -24.34 53.50 2.41
C GLY A 108 -23.84 53.78 3.83
N GLN A 109 -23.99 55.00 4.36
CA GLN A 109 -23.69 55.29 5.77
C GLN A 109 -24.82 54.78 6.68
N ARG A 110 -24.46 54.36 7.90
CA ARG A 110 -25.46 53.98 8.91
C ARG A 110 -26.31 55.18 9.29
N ARG A 111 -27.57 54.93 9.65
CA ARG A 111 -28.55 55.98 9.94
C ARG A 111 -28.06 56.98 11.00
N ASN A 112 -27.51 56.49 12.10
CA ASN A 112 -26.99 57.32 13.18
C ASN A 112 -25.79 58.19 12.73
N ILE A 113 -24.87 57.62 11.94
CA ILE A 113 -23.71 58.36 11.40
C ILE A 113 -24.20 59.41 10.42
N ARG A 114 -25.12 59.05 9.51
CA ARG A 114 -25.73 59.96 8.55
C ARG A 114 -26.38 61.17 9.22
N GLU A 115 -27.26 60.93 10.19
CA GLU A 115 -27.93 61.99 10.94
C GLU A 115 -26.90 62.90 11.63
N LYS A 116 -25.82 62.31 12.17
CA LYS A 116 -24.74 63.07 12.80
C LYS A 116 -23.92 63.90 11.81
N LEU A 117 -23.60 63.37 10.63
CA LEU A 117 -22.87 64.10 9.59
C LEU A 117 -23.69 65.28 9.04
N GLU A 118 -24.99 65.09 8.85
CA GLU A 118 -25.92 66.16 8.48
C GLU A 118 -25.95 67.26 9.56
N GLU A 119 -26.06 66.90 10.84
CA GLU A 119 -25.98 67.84 11.97
C GLU A 119 -24.66 68.64 11.93
N LEU A 120 -23.52 67.94 11.89
CA LEU A 120 -22.19 68.56 11.89
C LEU A 120 -21.96 69.46 10.67
N SER A 121 -22.49 69.10 9.49
CA SER A 121 -22.46 69.93 8.29
C SER A 121 -23.09 71.31 8.53
N TYR A 122 -24.30 71.35 9.11
CA TYR A 122 -24.99 72.62 9.40
C TYR A 122 -24.29 73.44 10.48
N LEU A 123 -23.74 72.78 11.51
CA LEU A 123 -23.00 73.47 12.56
C LEU A 123 -21.71 74.11 12.04
N ALA A 124 -21.02 73.43 11.12
CA ALA A 124 -19.77 73.91 10.54
C ALA A 124 -19.93 75.08 9.54
N GLU A 125 -21.08 75.22 8.86
CA GLU A 125 -21.31 76.32 7.90
C GLU A 125 -21.17 77.72 8.50
N ASN A 126 -21.41 77.87 9.80
CA ASN A 126 -21.34 79.16 10.50
C ASN A 126 -19.99 79.41 11.20
N ILE A 127 -19.00 78.54 10.98
CA ILE A 127 -17.67 78.65 11.59
C ILE A 127 -16.74 79.37 10.62
N ASN A 128 -16.33 80.59 10.98
CA ASN A 128 -15.21 81.25 10.31
C ASN A 128 -13.92 80.97 11.08
N ALA A 129 -13.17 79.95 10.66
CA ALA A 129 -11.91 79.56 11.27
C ALA A 129 -10.76 79.56 10.26
N ARG A 130 -9.60 80.11 10.64
CA ARG A 130 -8.37 79.98 9.85
C ARG A 130 -7.76 78.60 10.10
N ILE A 131 -7.39 77.90 9.04
CA ILE A 131 -6.73 76.59 9.15
C ILE A 131 -5.24 76.78 8.91
N ILE A 132 -4.42 76.41 9.88
CA ILE A 132 -2.95 76.48 9.80
C ILE A 132 -2.41 75.06 9.90
N ILE A 133 -1.57 74.69 8.94
CA ILE A 133 -1.00 73.34 8.82
C ILE A 133 0.50 73.42 9.08
N VAL A 134 0.98 72.60 10.01
CA VAL A 134 2.39 72.40 10.32
C VAL A 134 2.72 70.96 9.99
N HIS A 135 3.59 70.73 9.00
CA HIS A 135 3.95 69.39 8.55
C HIS A 135 5.45 69.16 8.65
N GLY A 136 5.86 68.08 9.33
CA GLY A 136 7.26 67.84 9.67
C GLY A 136 8.22 67.46 8.53
N GLN A 137 7.73 67.29 7.29
CA GLN A 137 8.56 67.06 6.11
C GLN A 137 8.81 68.33 5.26
N THR A 138 8.24 69.46 5.67
CA THR A 138 8.45 70.74 5.00
C THR A 138 9.59 71.50 5.67
N ASN A 139 10.15 72.53 5.00
CA ASN A 139 11.18 73.40 5.60
C ASN A 139 10.61 74.36 6.67
N ILE A 140 9.43 74.08 7.21
CA ILE A 140 8.81 74.90 8.26
C ILE A 140 9.58 74.69 9.57
N GLY A 141 10.11 75.77 10.12
CA GLY A 141 10.79 75.74 11.41
C GLY A 141 12.13 75.02 11.39
N GLN A 142 12.95 75.30 10.38
CA GLN A 142 14.35 74.87 10.32
C GLN A 142 15.28 76.10 10.39
N PRO A 143 15.96 76.35 11.53
CA PRO A 143 16.81 77.53 11.71
C PRO A 143 17.92 77.68 10.67
N SER A 144 18.49 76.57 10.20
CA SER A 144 19.52 76.54 9.16
C SER A 144 19.00 76.87 7.76
N THR A 145 17.70 76.70 7.51
CA THR A 145 17.04 76.99 6.22
C THR A 145 15.71 77.72 6.46
N PRO A 146 15.74 79.01 6.86
CA PRO A 146 14.53 79.74 7.22
C PRO A 146 13.53 79.88 6.06
N LEU A 147 12.24 79.75 6.37
CA LEU A 147 11.18 79.99 5.39
C LEU A 147 11.15 81.49 4.99
N ASN A 148 11.06 81.74 3.69
CA ASN A 148 11.16 83.09 3.10
C ASN A 148 12.42 83.86 3.53
N GLY A 149 13.49 83.15 3.94
CA GLY A 149 14.74 83.73 4.42
C GLY A 149 14.65 84.46 5.76
N LYS A 150 13.49 84.47 6.43
CA LYS A 150 13.26 85.20 7.69
C LYS A 150 12.75 84.31 8.83
N ILE A 151 11.85 83.37 8.54
CA ILE A 151 11.09 82.64 9.56
C ILE A 151 11.82 81.35 9.92
N ARG A 152 12.31 81.25 11.16
CA ARG A 152 13.26 80.20 11.58
C ARG A 152 12.60 79.03 12.30
N THR A 153 11.46 79.26 12.94
CA THR A 153 10.84 78.30 13.87
C THR A 153 9.36 78.02 13.54
N VAL A 154 8.82 76.92 14.09
CA VAL A 154 7.39 76.58 13.99
C VAL A 154 6.50 77.69 14.59
N TRP A 155 6.88 78.34 15.69
CA TRP A 155 6.10 79.44 16.27
C TRP A 155 6.17 80.70 15.41
N GLY A 156 7.33 81.00 14.80
CA GLY A 156 7.47 82.05 13.81
C GLY A 156 6.55 81.81 12.61
N TYR A 157 6.48 80.57 12.12
CA TYR A 157 5.59 80.19 11.03
C TYR A 157 4.10 80.33 11.38
N ILE A 158 3.68 79.88 12.56
CA ILE A 158 2.30 80.02 13.02
C ILE A 158 1.94 81.52 13.12
N ALA A 159 2.81 82.34 13.70
CA ALA A 159 2.56 83.77 13.82
C ALA A 159 2.56 84.50 12.48
N HIS A 160 3.44 84.12 11.56
CA HIS A 160 3.44 84.61 10.19
C HIS A 160 2.14 84.27 9.46
N SER A 161 1.67 83.03 9.59
CA SER A 161 0.40 82.57 9.00
C SER A 161 -0.83 83.32 9.55
N LEU A 162 -0.74 83.83 10.78
CA LEU A 162 -1.76 84.69 11.38
C LEU A 162 -1.62 86.18 11.03
N GLY A 163 -0.52 86.58 10.39
CA GLY A 163 -0.18 87.98 10.12
C GLY A 163 0.31 88.76 11.34
N LYS A 164 0.73 88.06 12.41
CA LYS A 164 1.13 88.63 13.71
C LYS A 164 2.58 88.29 14.08
N TYR A 165 3.46 88.17 13.09
CA TYR A 165 4.87 87.76 13.28
C TYR A 165 5.63 88.67 14.25
N GLU A 166 5.34 89.96 14.28
CA GLU A 166 5.98 90.94 15.17
C GLU A 166 5.89 90.57 16.66
N LEU A 167 4.82 89.88 17.07
CA LEU A 167 4.65 89.42 18.47
C LEU A 167 5.68 88.36 18.88
N VAL A 168 6.25 87.63 17.92
CA VAL A 168 7.19 86.52 18.17
C VAL A 168 8.55 86.72 17.52
N GLU A 169 8.81 87.86 16.88
CA GLU A 169 10.01 88.08 16.06
C GLU A 169 11.32 87.89 16.84
N ASP A 170 11.41 88.43 18.05
CA ASP A 170 12.59 88.28 18.90
C ASP A 170 12.77 86.83 19.37
N TYR A 171 11.67 86.12 19.63
CA TYR A 171 11.69 84.71 20.01
C TYR A 171 12.09 83.80 18.84
N ASP A 172 11.65 84.11 17.62
CA ASP A 172 12.02 83.39 16.40
C ASP A 172 13.50 83.59 16.04
N LYS A 173 14.01 84.83 16.14
CA LYS A 173 15.43 85.13 15.88
C LYS A 173 16.37 84.44 16.87
N ASN A 174 16.01 84.48 18.16
CA ASN A 174 16.81 83.95 19.26
C ASN A 174 16.59 82.45 19.52
N LEU A 175 15.68 81.79 18.80
CA LEU A 175 15.33 80.38 18.98
C LEU A 175 14.84 80.04 20.40
N THR A 176 14.25 81.02 21.08
CA THR A 176 13.71 80.89 22.43
C THR A 176 12.20 80.71 22.40
N VAL A 177 11.67 79.84 23.28
CA VAL A 177 10.24 79.52 23.31
C VAL A 177 9.43 80.75 23.76
N PRO A 178 8.41 81.20 23.02
CA PRO A 178 7.52 82.26 23.46
C PRO A 178 6.78 81.89 24.78
N PRO A 179 6.67 82.83 25.74
CA PRO A 179 5.84 82.67 26.93
C PRO A 179 4.36 82.47 26.60
N ILE A 180 3.62 81.86 27.52
CA ILE A 180 2.18 81.57 27.35
C ILE A 180 1.39 82.85 27.08
N GLU A 181 1.73 83.97 27.74
CA GLU A 181 1.02 85.25 27.58
C GLU A 181 1.16 85.82 26.17
N VAL A 182 2.32 85.61 25.53
CA VAL A 182 2.57 86.01 24.13
C VAL A 182 1.74 85.13 23.19
N LEU A 183 1.70 83.83 23.43
CA LEU A 183 0.88 82.90 22.65
C LEU A 183 -0.62 83.17 22.83
N VAL A 184 -1.09 83.51 24.04
CA VAL A 184 -2.50 83.91 24.25
C VAL A 184 -2.84 85.14 23.42
N LYS A 185 -1.99 86.17 23.41
CA LYS A 185 -2.17 87.36 22.55
C LYS A 185 -2.16 87.01 21.07
N LEU A 186 -1.34 86.04 20.66
CA LEU A 186 -1.26 85.59 19.26
C LEU A 186 -2.62 85.04 18.77
N PHE A 187 -3.28 84.22 19.59
CA PHE A 187 -4.57 83.59 19.29
C PHE A 187 -5.79 84.36 19.80
N GLN A 188 -5.60 85.47 20.52
CA GLN A 188 -6.68 86.32 20.99
C GLN A 188 -7.47 86.88 19.81
N GLU A 189 -8.80 86.80 19.90
CA GLU A 189 -9.76 87.17 18.84
C GLU A 189 -9.66 86.36 17.54
N GLU A 190 -8.75 85.36 17.48
CA GLU A 190 -8.65 84.43 16.36
C GLU A 190 -9.46 83.16 16.63
N ASN A 191 -10.00 82.60 15.56
CA ASN A 191 -10.57 81.26 15.56
C ASN A 191 -9.71 80.38 14.65
N VAL A 192 -8.84 79.54 15.22
CA VAL A 192 -7.82 78.82 14.48
C VAL A 192 -7.95 77.32 14.69
N LEU A 193 -7.92 76.57 13.59
CA LEU A 193 -7.64 75.13 13.61
C LEU A 193 -6.17 74.92 13.24
N LEU A 194 -5.39 74.41 14.19
CA LEU A 194 -4.01 73.99 13.98
C LEU A 194 -3.98 72.49 13.69
N LEU A 195 -3.54 72.10 12.50
CA LEU A 195 -3.30 70.70 12.15
C LEU A 195 -1.79 70.47 12.12
N ILE A 196 -1.28 69.73 13.10
CA ILE A 196 0.14 69.43 13.25
C ILE A 196 0.36 67.95 12.93
N ASP A 197 0.99 67.69 11.80
CA ASP A 197 1.27 66.35 11.29
C ASP A 197 2.78 66.08 11.26
N GLU A 198 3.18 64.85 11.59
CA GLU A 198 4.59 64.39 11.57
C GLU A 198 5.62 65.27 12.32
N ILE A 199 5.21 66.03 13.35
CA ILE A 199 6.14 66.91 14.09
C ILE A 199 7.28 66.14 14.78
N ALA A 200 7.04 64.89 15.16
CA ALA A 200 8.08 64.03 15.75
C ALA A 200 9.19 63.72 14.74
N HIS A 201 8.84 63.55 13.46
CA HIS A 201 9.81 63.39 12.38
C HIS A 201 10.69 64.63 12.23
N HIS A 202 10.08 65.82 12.30
CA HIS A 202 10.79 67.11 12.24
C HIS A 202 11.84 67.23 13.34
N VAL A 203 11.42 67.03 14.59
CA VAL A 203 12.30 67.14 15.77
C VAL A 203 13.42 66.10 15.71
N GLN A 204 13.12 64.86 15.30
CA GLN A 204 14.13 63.83 15.13
C GLN A 204 15.14 64.16 14.02
N THR A 205 14.70 64.78 12.93
CA THR A 205 15.58 65.18 11.82
C THR A 205 16.50 66.31 12.27
N LEU A 206 15.95 67.34 12.93
CA LEU A 206 16.71 68.49 13.44
C LEU A 206 17.71 68.10 14.54
N SER A 207 17.32 67.23 15.47
CA SER A 207 18.23 66.73 16.52
C SER A 207 19.42 65.93 15.98
N ARG A 208 19.31 65.40 14.76
CA ARG A 208 20.38 64.70 14.03
C ARG A 208 21.10 65.60 13.00
N SER A 209 20.71 66.87 12.87
CA SER A 209 21.33 67.83 11.95
C SER A 209 22.78 68.10 12.33
N ALA A 210 23.62 68.36 11.31
CA ALA A 210 25.00 68.80 11.51
C ALA A 210 25.08 70.24 12.03
N ASN A 211 24.04 71.06 11.81
CA ASN A 211 23.95 72.43 12.28
C ASN A 211 23.60 72.49 13.79
N GLU A 212 24.26 73.35 14.55
CA GLU A 212 24.07 73.49 16.00
C GLU A 212 22.75 74.18 16.38
N GLU A 213 22.35 75.21 15.64
CA GLU A 213 21.09 75.93 15.87
C GLU A 213 19.88 75.01 15.68
N ASP A 214 19.92 74.12 14.67
CA ASP A 214 18.87 73.13 14.44
C ASP A 214 18.71 72.17 15.63
N ARG A 215 19.83 71.69 16.19
CA ARG A 215 19.83 70.79 17.35
C ARG A 215 19.30 71.48 18.61
N ASN A 216 19.78 72.69 18.89
CA ASN A 216 19.32 73.49 20.03
C ASN A 216 17.83 73.84 19.92
N TYR A 217 17.36 74.16 18.72
CA TYR A 217 15.95 74.41 18.45
C TYR A 217 15.08 73.16 18.66
N ALA A 218 15.55 71.97 18.24
CA ALA A 218 14.82 70.72 18.40
C ALA A 218 14.43 70.43 19.86
N GLU A 219 15.32 70.73 20.82
CA GLU A 219 15.06 70.57 22.26
C GLU A 219 13.94 71.49 22.77
N ASN A 220 13.74 72.64 22.13
CA ASN A 220 12.75 73.65 22.50
C ASN A 220 11.35 73.37 21.95
N VAL A 221 11.20 72.51 20.93
CA VAL A 221 9.90 72.25 20.29
C VAL A 221 8.89 71.64 21.27
N ALA A 222 9.30 70.69 22.12
CA ALA A 222 8.41 70.10 23.11
C ALA A 222 7.91 71.14 24.13
N ASN A 223 8.79 72.04 24.58
CA ASN A 223 8.43 73.14 25.48
C ASN A 223 7.48 74.13 24.81
N PHE A 224 7.69 74.43 23.53
CA PHE A 224 6.76 75.24 22.74
C PHE A 224 5.37 74.60 22.65
N LEU A 225 5.29 73.30 22.32
CA LEU A 225 4.01 72.60 22.23
C LEU A 225 3.26 72.58 23.58
N HIS A 226 3.98 72.50 24.70
CA HIS A 226 3.39 72.66 26.03
C HIS A 226 2.78 74.05 26.24
N ASN A 227 3.55 75.11 25.95
CA ASN A 227 3.08 76.49 26.10
C ASN A 227 1.91 76.80 25.16
N LEU A 228 1.98 76.30 23.91
CA LEU A 228 0.92 76.43 22.91
C LEU A 228 -0.36 75.74 23.38
N ALA A 229 -0.27 74.48 23.80
CA ALA A 229 -1.42 73.74 24.32
C ALA A 229 -2.11 74.51 25.46
N LYS A 230 -1.34 75.06 26.40
CA LYS A 230 -1.87 75.83 27.53
C LYS A 230 -2.50 77.15 27.09
N ALA A 231 -1.87 77.88 26.18
CA ALA A 231 -2.42 79.11 25.61
C ALA A 231 -3.77 78.88 24.91
N LEU A 232 -3.91 77.78 24.17
CA LEU A 232 -5.15 77.48 23.44
C LEU A 232 -6.36 77.26 24.35
N THR A 233 -6.18 76.75 25.58
CA THR A 233 -7.28 76.47 26.54
C THR A 233 -8.13 77.68 26.94
N VAL A 234 -7.60 78.89 26.76
CA VAL A 234 -8.29 80.16 27.04
C VAL A 234 -8.80 80.85 25.78
N THR A 235 -8.75 80.17 24.62
CA THR A 235 -9.18 80.68 23.32
C THR A 235 -10.26 79.79 22.70
N ARG A 236 -10.81 80.18 21.55
CA ARG A 236 -11.68 79.31 20.72
C ARG A 236 -10.90 78.46 19.72
N SER A 237 -9.58 78.57 19.70
CA SER A 237 -8.71 77.85 18.76
C SER A 237 -8.42 76.44 19.24
N ILE A 238 -8.25 75.49 18.32
CA ILE A 238 -8.03 74.08 18.60
C ILE A 238 -6.81 73.55 17.83
N MET A 239 -6.03 72.67 18.46
CA MET A 239 -4.90 71.98 17.87
C MET A 239 -5.16 70.47 17.78
N ILE A 240 -4.98 69.89 16.61
CA ILE A 240 -4.91 68.45 16.40
C ILE A 240 -3.47 68.09 16.09
N LEU A 241 -2.90 67.20 16.90
CA LEU A 241 -1.52 66.76 16.80
C LEU A 241 -1.46 65.25 16.58
N THR A 242 -0.72 64.80 15.57
CA THR A 242 -0.46 63.37 15.34
C THR A 242 0.87 62.94 15.96
N LEU A 243 0.91 61.75 16.56
CA LEU A 243 2.16 61.13 17.00
C LEU A 243 2.32 59.71 16.44
N PRO A 244 3.57 59.28 16.13
CA PRO A 244 3.88 57.92 15.68
C PRO A 244 3.90 56.95 16.87
N MET A 245 2.72 56.70 17.42
CA MET A 245 2.51 55.83 18.59
C MET A 245 1.37 54.83 18.32
N GLU A 246 1.53 53.62 18.84
CA GLU A 246 0.62 52.48 18.66
C GLU A 246 -0.29 52.24 19.87
N GLY A 247 -0.39 53.20 20.79
CA GLY A 247 -1.10 53.09 22.07
C GLY A 247 -0.41 53.92 23.15
N GLU A 248 -0.85 53.79 24.41
CA GLU A 248 -0.18 54.46 25.53
C GLU A 248 1.26 53.92 25.69
N GLY A 249 2.24 54.71 25.25
CA GLY A 249 3.67 54.49 25.51
C GLY A 249 4.44 53.62 24.50
N LYS A 250 3.79 53.05 23.47
CA LYS A 250 4.48 52.27 22.43
C LYS A 250 4.74 53.11 21.19
N VAL A 251 6.01 53.48 20.97
CA VAL A 251 6.47 54.29 19.83
C VAL A 251 6.79 53.38 18.64
N GLU A 252 6.44 53.82 17.42
CA GLU A 252 6.79 53.13 16.18
C GLU A 252 8.33 53.02 16.03
N ASP A 253 8.83 51.87 15.57
CA ASP A 253 10.27 51.52 15.64
C ASP A 253 11.22 52.47 14.91
N LEU A 254 10.73 53.21 13.91
CA LEU A 254 11.51 54.17 13.12
C LEU A 254 11.80 55.49 13.87
N TYR A 255 11.13 55.72 15.00
CA TYR A 255 11.18 56.97 15.74
C TYR A 255 11.93 56.85 17.08
N ASP A 256 12.65 57.91 17.44
CA ASP A 256 13.33 58.01 18.72
C ASP A 256 12.31 58.14 19.86
N ARG A 257 12.32 57.15 20.76
CA ARG A 257 11.39 57.08 21.90
C ARG A 257 11.45 58.31 22.79
N LYS A 258 12.64 58.88 23.02
CA LYS A 258 12.79 60.06 23.89
C LYS A 258 12.08 61.27 23.27
N THR A 259 12.31 61.49 21.97
CA THR A 259 11.68 62.57 21.20
C THR A 259 10.16 62.46 21.24
N VAL A 260 9.59 61.32 20.87
CA VAL A 260 8.14 61.11 20.84
C VAL A 260 7.52 61.26 22.23
N ASN A 261 8.13 60.66 23.25
CA ASN A 261 7.64 60.76 24.63
C ASN A 261 7.74 62.18 25.18
N SER A 262 8.74 62.98 24.78
CA SER A 262 8.85 64.38 25.21
C SER A 262 7.70 65.23 24.69
N ILE A 263 7.33 65.05 23.41
CA ILE A 263 6.21 65.74 22.78
C ILE A 263 4.88 65.26 23.38
N TRP A 264 4.71 63.95 23.51
CA TRP A 264 3.53 63.37 24.16
C TRP A 264 3.33 63.94 25.57
N SER A 265 4.37 63.89 26.41
CA SER A 265 4.33 64.39 27.79
C SER A 265 4.06 65.89 27.88
N ALA A 266 4.57 66.67 26.93
CA ALA A 266 4.37 68.12 26.88
C ALA A 266 2.88 68.47 26.66
N VAL A 267 2.22 67.71 25.78
CA VAL A 267 0.85 68.00 25.34
C VAL A 267 -0.20 67.36 26.26
N THR A 268 -0.01 66.12 26.71
CA THR A 268 -0.99 65.41 27.57
C THR A 268 -1.14 66.02 28.96
N LYS A 269 -0.09 66.67 29.49
CA LYS A 269 -0.14 67.44 30.75
C LYS A 269 -1.22 68.52 30.75
N VAL A 270 -1.58 69.03 29.58
CA VAL A 270 -2.59 70.10 29.42
C VAL A 270 -3.90 69.54 28.85
N ALA A 271 -3.82 68.61 27.91
CA ALA A 271 -4.97 68.09 27.15
C ALA A 271 -5.86 67.09 27.90
N GLY A 272 -5.41 66.52 29.03
CA GLY A 272 -6.09 65.40 29.70
C GLY A 272 -6.07 64.11 28.84
N HIS A 273 -6.95 63.14 29.14
CA HIS A 273 -7.07 61.87 28.40
C HIS A 273 -7.76 61.99 27.00
N ASN A 274 -7.68 63.14 26.33
CA ASN A 274 -8.24 63.35 24.97
C ASN A 274 -7.38 62.68 23.88
N LEU A 275 -7.17 61.36 24.03
CA LEU A 275 -6.38 60.49 23.18
C LEU A 275 -7.32 59.78 22.20
N TYR A 276 -7.05 59.91 20.91
CA TYR A 276 -7.87 59.32 19.85
C TYR A 276 -7.06 58.38 18.97
N SER A 277 -7.64 57.21 18.70
CA SER A 277 -7.21 56.31 17.63
C SER A 277 -8.18 56.44 16.46
N PRO A 278 -7.73 56.76 15.23
CA PRO A 278 -8.56 56.92 14.03
C PRO A 278 -9.52 55.76 13.75
N MET A 279 -9.16 54.56 14.20
CA MET A 279 -9.95 53.34 14.06
C MET A 279 -9.93 52.55 15.37
N ARG A 280 -11.05 51.89 15.68
CA ARG A 280 -11.13 50.86 16.72
C ARG A 280 -11.06 49.49 16.06
N THR A 281 -10.12 48.65 16.49
CA THR A 281 -9.88 47.32 15.92
C THR A 281 -10.35 46.17 16.81
N GLU A 282 -10.95 46.50 17.96
CA GLU A 282 -11.53 45.56 18.92
C GLU A 282 -13.04 45.81 19.06
N GLY A 283 -13.84 44.75 19.04
CA GLY A 283 -15.31 44.81 19.18
C GLY A 283 -16.08 44.10 18.07
N ARG A 284 -17.42 44.12 18.16
CA ARG A 284 -18.36 43.46 17.21
C ARG A 284 -18.33 44.05 15.79
N GLU A 285 -17.76 45.23 15.61
CA GLU A 285 -17.69 45.93 14.33
C GLU A 285 -16.24 46.23 13.98
N ASN A 286 -15.64 45.39 13.14
CA ASN A 286 -14.27 45.60 12.69
C ASN A 286 -14.25 46.74 11.65
N GLU A 287 -14.06 47.99 12.09
CA GLU A 287 -14.06 49.20 11.26
C GLU A 287 -13.08 49.09 10.07
N LEU A 288 -12.02 48.30 10.20
CA LEU A 288 -11.06 48.04 9.12
C LEU A 288 -11.71 47.42 7.88
N ILE A 289 -12.65 46.49 8.08
CA ILE A 289 -13.36 45.82 6.98
C ILE A 289 -14.18 46.85 6.21
N GLU A 290 -14.91 47.71 6.93
CA GLU A 290 -15.75 48.73 6.31
C GLU A 290 -14.93 49.79 5.57
N VAL A 291 -13.77 50.18 6.13
CA VAL A 291 -12.80 51.04 5.43
C VAL A 291 -12.35 50.39 4.12
N LEU A 292 -12.01 49.10 4.12
CA LEU A 292 -11.63 48.40 2.89
C LEU A 292 -12.75 48.34 1.87
N LYS A 293 -13.97 47.98 2.29
CA LYS A 293 -15.14 47.96 1.41
C LYS A 293 -15.33 49.32 0.74
N LYS A 294 -15.30 50.41 1.51
CA LYS A 294 -15.53 51.77 0.99
C LYS A 294 -14.41 52.28 0.09
N ARG A 295 -13.15 51.88 0.35
CA ARG A 295 -11.97 52.25 -0.44
C ARG A 295 -11.82 51.45 -1.73
N ILE A 296 -12.38 50.25 -1.80
CA ILE A 296 -12.27 49.36 -2.97
C ILE A 296 -13.53 49.42 -3.83
N PHE A 297 -14.70 49.30 -3.22
CA PHE A 297 -15.98 49.20 -3.93
C PHE A 297 -16.72 50.52 -3.89
N LYS A 298 -17.20 50.94 -5.07
CA LYS A 298 -18.18 52.01 -5.22
C LYS A 298 -19.56 51.54 -4.80
N ARG A 299 -19.93 50.30 -5.19
CA ARG A 299 -21.21 49.68 -4.85
C ARG A 299 -21.04 48.16 -4.71
N ILE A 300 -21.59 47.62 -3.63
CA ILE A 300 -21.71 46.18 -3.40
C ILE A 300 -23.16 45.78 -3.72
N ASP A 301 -23.35 44.62 -4.33
CA ASP A 301 -24.67 44.13 -4.74
C ASP A 301 -25.23 43.22 -3.64
N GLU A 302 -26.28 43.66 -2.95
CA GLU A 302 -26.87 42.93 -1.83
C GLU A 302 -27.60 41.66 -2.27
N GLY A 303 -28.16 41.62 -3.50
CA GLY A 303 -28.79 40.41 -4.02
C GLY A 303 -27.76 39.30 -4.29
N GLU A 304 -26.61 39.67 -4.85
CA GLU A 304 -25.49 38.77 -5.02
C GLU A 304 -24.92 38.29 -3.68
N LYS A 305 -24.77 39.20 -2.71
CA LYS A 305 -24.37 38.85 -1.34
C LYS A 305 -25.29 37.81 -0.73
N GLU A 306 -26.61 38.03 -0.75
CA GLU A 306 -27.58 37.08 -0.20
C GLU A 306 -27.49 35.70 -0.90
N ARG A 307 -27.41 35.70 -2.24
CA ARG A 307 -27.26 34.47 -3.04
C ARG A 307 -26.02 33.66 -2.65
N VAL A 308 -24.86 34.32 -2.57
CA VAL A 308 -23.57 33.68 -2.24
C VAL A 308 -23.56 33.20 -0.79
N LEU A 309 -24.07 34.00 0.15
CA LEU A 309 -24.15 33.60 1.56
C LEU A 309 -25.07 32.39 1.78
N LEU A 310 -26.20 32.30 1.06
CA LEU A 310 -27.08 31.12 1.12
C LEU A 310 -26.37 29.85 0.59
N LYS A 311 -25.70 29.95 -0.56
CA LYS A 311 -24.92 28.85 -1.16
C LYS A 311 -23.82 28.36 -0.21
N LEU A 312 -23.08 29.28 0.39
CA LEU A 312 -22.02 28.96 1.35
C LEU A 312 -22.58 28.33 2.64
N ARG A 313 -23.71 28.82 3.16
CA ARG A 313 -24.39 28.23 4.34
C ARG A 313 -24.82 26.79 4.08
N GLU A 314 -25.35 26.49 2.89
CA GLU A 314 -25.76 25.15 2.50
C GLU A 314 -24.56 24.19 2.44
N VAL A 315 -23.51 24.55 1.71
CA VAL A 315 -22.32 23.67 1.54
C VAL A 315 -21.55 23.50 2.85
N MET A 316 -21.37 24.59 3.61
CA MET A 316 -20.65 24.56 4.90
C MET A 316 -21.44 23.94 6.06
N SER A 317 -22.67 23.47 5.81
CA SER A 317 -23.42 22.65 6.76
C SER A 317 -22.82 21.25 6.95
N ASN A 318 -22.00 20.79 5.99
CA ASN A 318 -21.26 19.53 6.09
C ASN A 318 -20.14 19.63 7.15
N ARG A 319 -20.45 19.17 8.36
CA ARG A 319 -19.55 19.23 9.51
C ARG A 319 -18.32 18.34 9.40
N GLU A 320 -18.35 17.29 8.57
CA GLU A 320 -17.19 16.41 8.40
C GLU A 320 -16.04 17.11 7.66
N ILE A 321 -16.38 18.03 6.77
CA ILE A 321 -15.42 18.78 5.96
C ILE A 321 -15.12 20.14 6.61
N PHE A 322 -16.17 20.88 6.99
CA PHE A 322 -16.05 22.27 7.42
C PHE A 322 -16.13 22.49 8.93
N GLY A 323 -16.29 21.44 9.75
CA GLY A 323 -16.42 21.56 11.20
C GLY A 323 -17.62 22.42 11.66
N ILE A 324 -17.53 23.01 12.85
CA ILE A 324 -18.55 23.95 13.35
C ILE A 324 -18.31 25.33 12.74
N SER A 325 -19.29 25.85 11.99
CA SER A 325 -19.17 27.06 11.16
C SER A 325 -20.04 28.24 11.59
N SER A 326 -20.81 28.17 12.68
CA SER A 326 -21.81 29.20 13.04
C SER A 326 -21.22 30.60 13.25
N SER A 327 -20.19 30.74 14.09
CA SER A 327 -19.51 32.03 14.31
C SER A 327 -18.75 32.53 13.08
N PHE A 328 -18.32 31.61 12.23
CA PHE A 328 -17.65 31.91 10.97
C PHE A 328 -18.63 32.49 9.95
N LEU A 329 -19.86 31.98 9.85
CA LEU A 329 -20.89 32.48 8.94
C LEU A 329 -21.34 33.91 9.29
N GLU A 330 -21.41 34.27 10.58
CA GLU A 330 -21.64 35.66 11.01
C GLU A 330 -20.50 36.58 10.54
N SER A 331 -19.26 36.11 10.65
CA SER A 331 -18.07 36.85 10.19
C SER A 331 -18.04 36.98 8.66
N LEU A 332 -18.49 35.96 7.93
CA LEU A 332 -18.60 35.92 6.48
C LEU A 332 -19.57 36.99 5.98
N GLU A 333 -20.76 37.07 6.59
CA GLU A 333 -21.75 38.10 6.27
C GLU A 333 -21.22 39.52 6.52
N ALA A 334 -20.50 39.71 7.63
CA ALA A 334 -19.90 41.00 7.98
C ALA A 334 -18.74 41.40 7.07
N SER A 335 -18.01 40.46 6.45
CA SER A 335 -16.80 40.75 5.65
C SER A 335 -17.03 40.79 4.14
N TYR A 336 -18.15 40.24 3.64
CA TYR A 336 -18.49 40.23 2.22
C TYR A 336 -18.35 41.61 1.54
N PRO A 337 -17.70 41.73 0.36
CA PRO A 337 -17.30 40.65 -0.57
C PRO A 337 -15.91 40.05 -0.30
N PHE A 338 -15.31 40.31 0.86
CA PHE A 338 -14.08 39.65 1.29
C PHE A 338 -14.40 38.45 2.17
N HIS A 339 -13.62 37.39 2.01
CA HIS A 339 -13.69 36.24 2.90
C HIS A 339 -13.11 36.60 4.29
N PRO A 340 -13.65 36.10 5.43
CA PRO A 340 -13.13 36.40 6.77
C PRO A 340 -11.63 36.12 6.92
N GLU A 341 -11.19 34.97 6.40
CA GLU A 341 -9.79 34.57 6.40
C GLU A 341 -8.91 35.51 5.56
N TYR A 342 -9.45 36.18 4.52
CA TYR A 342 -8.68 37.14 3.71
C TYR A 342 -8.30 38.35 4.58
N ILE A 343 -9.26 38.86 5.36
CA ILE A 343 -9.03 39.93 6.32
C ILE A 343 -8.04 39.51 7.40
N GLU A 344 -8.20 38.30 7.94
CA GLU A 344 -7.32 37.81 9.00
C GLU A 344 -5.88 37.57 8.51
N VAL A 345 -5.70 36.99 7.32
CA VAL A 345 -4.39 36.82 6.68
C VAL A 345 -3.71 38.17 6.49
N LEU A 346 -4.40 39.15 5.89
CA LEU A 346 -3.85 40.50 5.72
C LEU A 346 -3.46 41.14 7.05
N ARG A 347 -4.33 41.03 8.07
CA ARG A 347 -4.06 41.54 9.41
C ARG A 347 -2.80 40.92 10.00
N ASN A 348 -2.68 39.60 9.98
CA ASN A 348 -1.52 38.88 10.52
C ASN A 348 -0.22 39.25 9.79
N ILE A 349 -0.27 39.40 8.46
CA ILE A 349 0.87 39.85 7.67
C ILE A 349 1.31 41.23 8.12
N ILE A 350 0.37 42.17 8.21
CA ILE A 350 0.66 43.56 8.55
C ILE A 350 1.13 43.75 9.99
N GLU A 351 0.54 43.07 10.96
CA GLU A 351 0.90 43.20 12.37
C GLU A 351 2.30 42.65 12.68
N ARG A 352 2.76 41.69 11.88
CA ARG A 352 3.98 40.90 12.17
C ARG A 352 5.13 41.17 11.21
N THR A 353 4.87 41.86 10.11
CA THR A 353 5.90 42.29 9.15
C THR A 353 6.18 43.78 9.31
N SER A 354 7.26 44.25 8.68
CA SER A 354 7.65 45.67 8.67
C SER A 354 6.84 46.52 7.68
N LEU A 355 5.64 46.09 7.29
CA LEU A 355 4.78 46.79 6.35
C LEU A 355 4.12 48.03 6.99
N GLN A 356 3.85 49.05 6.17
CA GLN A 356 3.10 50.24 6.50
C GLN A 356 1.60 49.93 6.62
N ARG A 357 1.28 49.28 7.73
CA ARG A 357 -0.01 48.80 8.19
C ARG A 357 -1.24 49.05 7.28
N THR A 358 -2.06 50.08 7.52
CA THR A 358 -3.32 50.25 6.78
C THR A 358 -3.10 50.61 5.29
N ARG A 359 -2.01 51.29 4.96
CA ARG A 359 -1.67 51.69 3.58
C ARG A 359 -1.38 50.46 2.73
N ASP A 360 -0.52 49.57 3.23
CA ASP A 360 -0.16 48.35 2.52
C ASP A 360 -1.33 47.37 2.41
N LEU A 361 -2.25 47.37 3.39
CA LEU A 361 -3.49 46.56 3.32
C LEU A 361 -4.34 46.94 2.11
N ILE A 362 -4.62 48.24 1.96
CA ILE A 362 -5.41 48.77 0.85
C ILE A 362 -4.64 48.55 -0.46
N LYS A 363 -3.33 48.78 -0.48
CA LYS A 363 -2.47 48.53 -1.65
C LYS A 363 -2.53 47.08 -2.14
N ILE A 364 -2.31 46.11 -1.24
CA ILE A 364 -2.40 44.68 -1.56
C ILE A 364 -3.79 44.35 -2.11
N THR A 365 -4.84 44.87 -1.47
CA THR A 365 -6.22 44.61 -1.91
C THR A 365 -6.53 45.21 -3.27
N ARG A 366 -6.00 46.41 -3.58
CA ARG A 366 -6.10 47.02 -4.92
C ARG A 366 -5.43 46.14 -5.97
N ILE A 367 -4.22 45.63 -5.70
CA ILE A 367 -3.50 44.72 -6.59
C ILE A 367 -4.33 43.44 -6.84
N VAL A 368 -4.86 42.82 -5.78
CA VAL A 368 -5.68 41.60 -5.87
C VAL A 368 -6.95 41.85 -6.71
N VAL A 369 -7.71 42.91 -6.42
CA VAL A 369 -8.95 43.22 -7.15
C VAL A 369 -8.68 43.55 -8.61
N ARG A 370 -7.61 44.29 -8.90
CA ARG A 370 -7.19 44.60 -10.27
C ARG A 370 -6.84 43.33 -11.06
N LYS A 371 -6.18 42.35 -10.44
CA LYS A 371 -5.90 41.06 -11.08
C LYS A 371 -7.16 40.24 -11.36
N LEU A 372 -8.11 40.25 -10.43
CA LEU A 372 -9.33 39.47 -10.52
C LEU A 372 -10.40 40.12 -11.40
N ILE A 373 -10.22 41.36 -11.86
CA ILE A 373 -11.26 42.14 -12.56
C ILE A 373 -11.83 41.45 -13.81
N ASN A 374 -11.01 40.66 -14.51
CA ASN A 374 -11.40 39.98 -15.75
C ASN A 374 -12.12 38.64 -15.51
N ALA A 375 -11.90 38.02 -14.35
CA ALA A 375 -12.49 36.76 -13.94
C ALA A 375 -12.81 36.82 -12.44
N PRO A 376 -13.78 37.68 -12.05
CA PRO A 376 -14.04 37.98 -10.66
C PRO A 376 -14.69 36.76 -9.98
N PRO A 377 -14.20 36.32 -8.81
CA PRO A 377 -14.85 35.28 -8.01
C PRO A 377 -16.13 35.81 -7.33
N GLU A 378 -16.98 34.92 -6.81
CA GLU A 378 -18.16 35.30 -6.01
C GLU A 378 -17.75 35.94 -4.67
N ILE A 379 -16.57 35.59 -4.16
CA ILE A 379 -15.99 36.14 -2.94
C ILE A 379 -14.45 36.21 -3.02
N ILE A 380 -13.84 37.27 -2.49
CA ILE A 380 -12.38 37.44 -2.51
C ILE A 380 -11.75 36.61 -1.38
N MET A 381 -11.17 35.48 -1.78
CA MET A 381 -10.48 34.50 -0.94
C MET A 381 -9.04 34.87 -0.57
N PRO A 382 -8.48 34.33 0.53
CA PRO A 382 -7.09 34.59 0.96
C PRO A 382 -6.05 34.18 -0.10
N TYR A 383 -6.26 33.06 -0.79
CA TYR A 383 -5.31 32.53 -1.78
C TYR A 383 -5.24 33.36 -3.08
N HIS A 384 -6.12 34.36 -3.25
CA HIS A 384 -5.99 35.35 -4.31
C HIS A 384 -4.87 36.37 -4.06
N ILE A 385 -4.38 36.47 -2.83
CA ILE A 385 -3.12 37.16 -2.54
C ILE A 385 -2.01 36.28 -3.11
N ASP A 386 -1.47 36.66 -4.26
CA ASP A 386 -0.50 35.84 -4.98
C ASP A 386 0.94 36.29 -4.70
N PRO A 387 1.76 35.51 -3.96
CA PRO A 387 3.16 35.85 -3.74
C PRO A 387 4.04 35.71 -4.99
N GLU A 388 3.52 35.18 -6.10
CA GLU A 388 4.18 35.15 -7.42
C GLU A 388 4.02 36.49 -8.16
N ASP A 389 3.07 37.34 -7.77
CA ASP A 389 2.95 38.68 -8.31
C ASP A 389 4.14 39.55 -7.91
N GLU A 390 4.83 40.19 -8.86
CA GLU A 390 6.03 40.98 -8.54
C GLU A 390 5.78 42.14 -7.57
N ALA A 391 4.60 42.78 -7.59
CA ALA A 391 4.27 43.85 -6.64
C ALA A 391 4.04 43.30 -5.23
N ILE A 392 3.27 42.22 -5.07
CA ILE A 392 3.06 41.55 -3.77
C ILE A 392 4.36 40.91 -3.26
N LYS A 393 5.12 40.25 -4.14
CA LYS A 393 6.41 39.64 -3.86
C LYS A 393 7.42 40.66 -3.35
N GLY A 394 7.48 41.83 -3.99
CA GLY A 394 8.32 42.95 -3.55
C GLY A 394 7.93 43.48 -2.16
N LEU A 395 6.63 43.52 -1.85
CA LEU A 395 6.12 43.91 -0.53
C LEU A 395 6.47 42.86 0.55
N PHE A 396 6.24 41.57 0.28
CA PHE A 396 6.41 40.51 1.28
C PHE A 396 7.89 40.15 1.50
N PHE A 397 8.66 40.04 0.42
CA PHE A 397 10.02 39.49 0.43
C PHE A 397 11.09 40.47 -0.06
N GLY A 398 10.79 41.77 -0.10
CA GLY A 398 11.77 42.78 -0.48
C GLY A 398 13.01 42.77 0.43
N LYS A 399 14.15 43.27 -0.08
CA LYS A 399 15.44 43.28 0.64
C LYS A 399 15.43 43.96 2.01
N ARG A 400 14.39 44.74 2.32
CA ARG A 400 14.21 45.45 3.59
C ARG A 400 13.36 44.67 4.60
N THR A 401 12.80 43.51 4.23
CA THR A 401 11.94 42.71 5.12
C THR A 401 12.75 41.63 5.83
N THR A 402 12.41 41.35 7.09
CA THR A 402 12.97 40.23 7.87
C THR A 402 12.53 38.85 7.35
N PHE A 403 11.62 38.81 6.38
CA PHE A 403 10.99 37.61 5.83
C PHE A 403 11.51 37.27 4.41
N ALA A 404 12.58 37.91 3.93
CA ALA A 404 13.13 37.65 2.59
C ALA A 404 13.42 36.16 2.33
N ASP A 405 13.84 35.39 3.35
CA ASP A 405 14.09 33.95 3.26
C ASP A 405 12.85 33.13 2.86
N TYR A 406 11.64 33.64 3.16
CA TYR A 406 10.39 32.98 2.82
C TYR A 406 10.07 33.00 1.32
N LYS A 407 10.76 33.83 0.54
CA LYS A 407 10.72 33.74 -0.93
C LYS A 407 11.14 32.34 -1.39
N THR A 408 12.29 31.86 -0.90
CA THR A 408 12.80 30.53 -1.23
C THR A 408 11.89 29.42 -0.71
N VAL A 409 11.29 29.60 0.47
CA VAL A 409 10.33 28.66 1.04
C VAL A 409 9.14 28.47 0.10
N PHE A 410 8.55 29.58 -0.35
CA PHE A 410 7.42 29.58 -1.28
C PHE A 410 7.81 28.96 -2.63
N GLU A 411 8.91 29.44 -3.24
CA GLU A 411 9.38 28.97 -4.55
C GLU A 411 9.77 27.49 -4.56
N VAL A 412 10.24 26.92 -3.44
CA VAL A 412 10.61 25.51 -3.36
C VAL A 412 9.39 24.61 -3.14
N ASP A 413 8.55 24.90 -2.15
CA ASP A 413 7.47 23.99 -1.73
C ASP A 413 6.15 24.18 -2.48
N ILE A 414 5.93 25.35 -3.08
CA ILE A 414 4.72 25.69 -3.84
C ILE A 414 5.08 25.83 -5.34
N SER A 415 6.20 25.22 -5.76
CA SER A 415 6.59 25.14 -7.17
C SER A 415 5.66 24.25 -7.98
N GLU A 416 5.48 24.62 -9.25
CA GLU A 416 4.75 23.82 -10.24
C GLU A 416 5.23 22.36 -10.31
N GLU A 417 6.54 22.11 -10.26
CA GLU A 417 7.10 20.76 -10.32
C GLU A 417 6.66 19.88 -9.13
N LYS A 418 6.65 20.42 -7.90
CA LYS A 418 6.22 19.65 -6.72
C LYS A 418 4.71 19.45 -6.68
N VAL A 419 3.96 20.45 -7.10
CA VAL A 419 2.50 20.43 -7.02
C VAL A 419 1.90 19.51 -8.10
N LYS A 420 2.50 19.41 -9.28
CA LYS A 420 2.08 18.50 -10.38
C LYS A 420 2.08 17.01 -10.01
N THR A 421 2.79 16.63 -8.96
CA THR A 421 2.81 15.24 -8.46
C THR A 421 1.66 14.93 -7.50
N LEU A 422 0.81 15.90 -7.17
CA LEU A 422 -0.43 15.67 -6.41
C LEU A 422 -1.55 15.18 -7.34
N SER A 423 -2.52 14.46 -6.79
CA SER A 423 -3.70 13.99 -7.55
C SER A 423 -4.51 15.15 -8.13
N ASN A 424 -4.62 16.26 -7.38
CA ASN A 424 -5.23 17.51 -7.82
C ASN A 424 -4.24 18.69 -7.66
N PRO A 425 -3.44 18.98 -8.70
CA PRO A 425 -2.38 20.00 -8.63
C PRO A 425 -2.90 21.40 -8.29
N GLU A 426 -3.91 21.89 -9.01
CA GLU A 426 -4.41 23.25 -8.83
C GLU A 426 -5.00 23.48 -7.42
N LEU A 427 -5.82 22.54 -6.94
CA LEU A 427 -6.35 22.60 -5.57
C LEU A 427 -5.23 22.49 -4.52
N GLY A 428 -4.22 21.65 -4.78
CA GLY A 428 -3.02 21.55 -3.97
C GLY A 428 -2.25 22.88 -3.87
N LYS A 429 -2.10 23.61 -4.99
CA LYS A 429 -1.48 24.95 -5.01
C LYS A 429 -2.27 25.94 -4.16
N ILE A 430 -3.60 25.95 -4.30
CA ILE A 430 -4.50 26.81 -3.51
C ILE A 430 -4.36 26.53 -2.02
N ILE A 431 -4.39 25.26 -1.61
CA ILE A 431 -4.26 24.84 -0.20
C ILE A 431 -2.90 25.25 0.38
N LEU A 432 -1.80 24.94 -0.32
CA LEU A 432 -0.46 25.28 0.14
C LEU A 432 -0.25 26.79 0.24
N ARG A 433 -0.76 27.56 -0.73
CA ARG A 433 -0.72 29.03 -0.72
C ARG A 433 -1.48 29.60 0.47
N TYR A 434 -2.69 29.09 0.75
CA TYR A 434 -3.45 29.48 1.93
C TYR A 434 -2.68 29.20 3.23
N ILE A 435 -2.15 27.98 3.41
CA ILE A 435 -1.37 27.60 4.60
C ILE A 435 -0.14 28.52 4.74
N PHE A 436 0.57 28.78 3.64
CA PHE A 436 1.72 29.66 3.62
C PHE A 436 1.36 31.07 4.09
N LEU A 437 0.39 31.72 3.45
CA LEU A 437 -0.05 33.08 3.77
C LEU A 437 -0.50 33.22 5.23
N LYS A 438 -1.20 32.21 5.75
CA LYS A 438 -1.70 32.19 7.12
C LYS A 438 -0.59 32.05 8.16
N THR A 439 0.55 31.45 7.82
CA THR A 439 1.55 31.01 8.81
C THR A 439 2.92 31.66 8.69
N TYR A 440 3.36 32.08 7.50
CA TYR A 440 4.68 32.67 7.31
C TYR A 440 4.96 33.91 8.19
N PRO A 441 4.00 34.81 8.49
CA PRO A 441 4.28 36.01 9.30
C PRO A 441 4.63 35.68 10.76
N PHE A 442 4.35 34.47 11.22
CA PHE A 442 4.63 34.05 12.59
C PHE A 442 6.08 33.59 12.78
N ASP A 443 6.79 33.21 11.71
CA ASP A 443 8.17 32.69 11.74
C ASP A 443 8.45 31.74 12.91
N SER A 444 7.60 30.71 13.06
CA SER A 444 7.61 29.88 14.27
C SER A 444 8.00 28.43 13.99
N PRO A 445 8.89 27.85 14.83
CA PRO A 445 9.19 26.43 14.80
C PRO A 445 8.05 25.55 15.38
N ARG A 446 7.02 26.15 15.96
CA ARG A 446 5.92 25.46 16.65
C ARG A 446 4.57 25.96 16.15
N PRO A 447 3.52 25.12 16.21
CA PRO A 447 2.19 25.57 15.85
C PRO A 447 1.68 26.61 16.86
N HIS A 448 1.03 27.67 16.37
CA HIS A 448 0.33 28.64 17.20
C HIS A 448 -1.18 28.39 17.18
N PRO A 449 -1.93 28.86 18.21
CA PRO A 449 -3.38 28.89 18.15
C PRO A 449 -3.89 29.59 16.89
N GLY A 450 -4.84 28.98 16.20
CA GLY A 450 -5.39 29.50 14.93
C GLY A 450 -4.62 29.10 13.67
N PHE A 451 -3.57 28.30 13.77
CA PHE A 451 -2.91 27.73 12.60
C PHE A 451 -3.83 26.78 11.81
N PRO A 452 -3.62 26.63 10.49
CA PRO A 452 -4.45 25.82 9.62
C PRO A 452 -4.65 24.37 10.10
N THR A 453 -5.91 23.95 10.27
CA THR A 453 -6.37 22.57 10.46
C THR A 453 -7.17 22.15 9.22
N PRO A 454 -7.49 20.86 9.00
CA PRO A 454 -8.24 20.45 7.80
C PRO A 454 -9.54 21.22 7.61
N GLU A 455 -10.26 21.46 8.70
CA GLU A 455 -11.54 22.17 8.68
C GLU A 455 -11.36 23.67 8.41
N SER A 456 -10.31 24.31 8.96
CA SER A 456 -10.05 25.73 8.69
C SER A 456 -9.44 25.97 7.31
N ILE A 457 -8.69 25.00 6.77
CA ILE A 457 -8.24 24.99 5.38
C ILE A 457 -9.45 24.89 4.47
N ALA A 458 -10.36 23.93 4.70
CA ALA A 458 -11.57 23.78 3.89
C ALA A 458 -12.39 25.08 3.83
N ARG A 459 -12.60 25.74 4.98
CA ARG A 459 -13.25 27.06 5.02
C ARG A 459 -12.45 28.14 4.29
N GLY A 460 -11.13 28.13 4.39
CA GLY A 460 -10.25 29.15 3.79
C GLY A 460 -10.01 29.01 2.29
N VAL A 461 -10.37 27.87 1.67
CA VAL A 461 -10.10 27.59 0.25
C VAL A 461 -11.36 27.35 -0.59
N TYR A 462 -12.48 26.98 0.01
CA TYR A 462 -13.71 26.71 -0.73
C TYR A 462 -14.34 28.01 -1.26
N GLU A 463 -14.36 28.16 -2.59
CA GLU A 463 -15.01 29.27 -3.30
C GLU A 463 -15.94 28.67 -4.37
N PRO A 464 -17.24 28.98 -4.36
CA PRO A 464 -18.20 28.17 -5.11
C PRO A 464 -18.01 28.20 -6.63
N GLU A 465 -17.73 29.36 -7.21
CA GLU A 465 -17.56 29.51 -8.66
C GLU A 465 -16.27 28.83 -9.15
N THR A 466 -15.19 28.90 -8.38
CA THR A 466 -13.91 28.24 -8.64
C THR A 466 -14.07 26.73 -8.59
N PHE A 467 -14.80 26.20 -7.61
CA PHE A 467 -15.06 24.76 -7.49
C PHE A 467 -15.93 24.25 -8.63
N GLU A 468 -16.98 25.00 -9.00
CA GLU A 468 -17.82 24.65 -10.16
C GLU A 468 -17.04 24.67 -11.47
N LYS A 469 -16.23 25.71 -11.72
CA LYS A 469 -15.41 25.82 -12.95
C LYS A 469 -14.42 24.67 -13.12
N ASN A 470 -13.88 24.16 -12.02
CA ASN A 470 -12.89 23.08 -12.03
C ASN A 470 -13.51 21.68 -11.82
N ASN A 471 -14.84 21.58 -11.70
CA ASN A 471 -15.56 20.34 -11.37
C ASN A 471 -15.05 19.67 -10.08
N TRP A 472 -14.72 20.47 -9.06
CA TRP A 472 -14.28 19.96 -7.75
C TRP A 472 -15.45 19.82 -6.78
N LEU A 473 -15.38 18.79 -5.96
CA LEU A 473 -16.26 18.55 -4.83
C LEU A 473 -15.61 19.05 -3.54
N PRO A 474 -16.38 19.47 -2.52
CA PRO A 474 -15.82 19.80 -1.22
C PRO A 474 -14.97 18.68 -0.59
N ALA A 475 -15.28 17.41 -0.90
CA ALA A 475 -14.52 16.24 -0.43
C ALA A 475 -13.08 16.21 -0.98
N ASP A 476 -12.85 16.72 -2.19
CA ASP A 476 -11.52 16.76 -2.82
C ASP A 476 -10.54 17.60 -1.99
N ILE A 477 -11.04 18.59 -1.22
CA ILE A 477 -10.21 19.37 -0.29
C ILE A 477 -9.62 18.45 0.78
N LYS A 478 -10.46 17.60 1.38
CA LYS A 478 -10.04 16.68 2.44
C LYS A 478 -9.02 15.68 1.90
N ASP A 479 -9.27 15.09 0.74
CA ASP A 479 -8.38 14.13 0.10
C ASP A 479 -7.02 14.77 -0.25
N THR A 480 -7.04 16.00 -0.78
CA THR A 480 -5.83 16.75 -1.09
C THR A 480 -5.03 17.12 0.17
N ILE A 481 -5.70 17.52 1.27
CA ILE A 481 -5.04 17.79 2.56
C ILE A 481 -4.42 16.52 3.13
N GLU A 482 -5.11 15.38 3.03
CA GLU A 482 -4.57 14.08 3.46
C GLU A 482 -3.35 13.68 2.62
N GLU A 483 -3.39 13.88 1.31
CA GLU A 483 -2.27 13.63 0.41
C GLU A 483 -1.07 14.52 0.76
N ILE A 484 -1.28 15.84 0.92
CA ILE A 484 -0.25 16.79 1.36
C ILE A 484 0.31 16.37 2.73
N GLY A 485 -0.56 15.96 3.65
CA GLY A 485 -0.19 15.54 5.00
C GLY A 485 0.57 14.21 5.06
N LYS A 486 0.37 13.31 4.10
CA LYS A 486 1.16 12.06 3.96
C LYS A 486 2.46 12.30 3.19
N SER A 487 2.52 13.35 2.38
CA SER A 487 3.68 13.65 1.56
C SER A 487 4.89 14.11 2.38
N VAL A 488 6.06 13.61 2.01
CA VAL A 488 7.36 13.98 2.61
C VAL A 488 8.17 14.94 1.73
N LYS A 489 7.63 15.34 0.56
CA LYS A 489 8.35 16.16 -0.45
C LYS A 489 8.40 17.66 -0.12
N PHE A 490 7.52 18.13 0.76
CA PHE A 490 7.46 19.52 1.20
C PHE A 490 8.52 19.74 2.28
N MET A 491 9.54 20.53 1.94
CA MET A 491 10.77 20.72 2.74
C MET A 491 10.59 21.74 3.86
N TYR A 492 9.57 22.58 3.82
CA TYR A 492 9.37 23.69 4.76
C TYR A 492 7.97 23.65 5.40
N LEU A 493 7.07 22.83 4.86
CA LEU A 493 5.80 22.50 5.50
C LEU A 493 6.05 21.58 6.70
N ALA A 494 5.61 22.03 7.86
CA ALA A 494 5.58 21.27 9.11
C ALA A 494 4.15 20.86 9.44
N LYS A 495 4.01 19.73 10.13
CA LYS A 495 2.74 19.16 10.55
C LYS A 495 2.81 18.59 11.97
N LYS A 496 1.80 18.83 12.79
CA LYS A 496 1.64 18.27 14.14
C LYS A 496 0.17 18.31 14.55
N ASP A 497 -0.38 17.22 15.08
CA ASP A 497 -1.76 17.16 15.59
C ASP A 497 -2.81 17.72 14.61
N LYS A 498 -2.72 17.31 13.33
CA LYS A 498 -3.53 17.82 12.20
C LYS A 498 -3.36 19.32 11.87
N THR A 499 -2.43 20.01 12.50
CA THR A 499 -2.11 21.42 12.21
C THR A 499 -0.97 21.51 11.20
N PHE A 500 -1.09 22.40 10.23
CA PHE A 500 -0.11 22.62 9.14
C PHE A 500 0.46 24.04 9.20
N TRP A 501 1.77 24.20 9.03
CA TRP A 501 2.38 25.53 8.94
C TRP A 501 3.72 25.54 8.19
N PHE A 502 4.06 26.67 7.60
CA PHE A 502 5.37 26.87 6.98
C PHE A 502 6.37 27.50 7.96
N TRP A 503 7.59 26.96 7.96
CA TRP A 503 8.71 27.54 8.70
C TRP A 503 9.93 27.69 7.80
N ARG A 504 10.65 28.82 7.90
CA ARG A 504 11.80 29.12 7.01
C ARG A 504 12.98 28.17 7.12
N ARG A 505 13.04 27.37 8.19
CA ARG A 505 14.03 26.29 8.28
C ARG A 505 13.47 25.05 7.63
N ALA A 506 14.23 24.52 6.69
CA ALA A 506 13.90 23.25 6.10
C ALA A 506 13.75 22.20 7.20
N ASN A 507 12.75 21.34 7.06
CA ASN A 507 12.55 20.15 7.85
C ASN A 507 13.58 19.09 7.45
N VAL A 508 13.63 18.02 8.24
CA VAL A 508 14.56 16.89 8.05
C VAL A 508 14.49 16.23 6.68
N SER A 509 13.42 16.39 5.89
CA SER A 509 13.33 15.81 4.55
C SER A 509 14.43 16.34 3.64
N LYS A 510 14.69 17.66 3.65
CA LYS A 510 15.79 18.24 2.87
C LYS A 510 17.15 17.66 3.28
N PHE A 511 17.37 17.43 4.57
CA PHE A 511 18.60 16.86 5.08
C PHE A 511 18.74 15.39 4.65
N VAL A 512 17.65 14.61 4.69
CA VAL A 512 17.62 13.23 4.18
C VAL A 512 17.93 13.19 2.68
N GLU A 513 17.30 14.05 1.87
CA GLU A 513 17.53 14.11 0.42
C GLU A 513 18.96 14.56 0.07
N SER A 514 19.50 15.53 0.80
CA SER A 514 20.88 15.97 0.64
C SER A 514 21.85 14.88 1.01
N LYS A 515 21.59 14.17 2.13
CA LYS A 515 22.48 13.12 2.63
C LYS A 515 22.40 11.85 1.79
N ALA A 516 21.23 11.52 1.26
CA ALA A 516 21.06 10.42 0.31
C ALA A 516 21.88 10.65 -0.96
N ARG A 517 21.82 11.86 -1.53
CA ARG A 517 22.67 12.23 -2.69
C ARG A 517 24.16 12.16 -2.36
N GLU A 518 24.58 12.70 -1.21
CA GLU A 518 25.96 12.61 -0.76
C GLU A 518 26.43 11.15 -0.66
N LEU A 519 25.62 10.26 -0.07
CA LEU A 519 25.93 8.83 0.05
C LEU A 519 26.07 8.13 -1.30
N ILE A 520 25.25 8.50 -2.29
CA ILE A 520 25.34 7.98 -3.66
C ILE A 520 26.63 8.46 -4.33
N GLU A 521 26.98 9.74 -4.18
CA GLU A 521 28.18 10.33 -4.80
C GLU A 521 29.50 9.87 -4.16
N THR A 522 29.52 9.70 -2.83
CA THR A 522 30.76 9.47 -2.07
C THR A 522 30.96 8.02 -1.62
N SER A 523 29.88 7.28 -1.38
CA SER A 523 29.90 5.96 -0.74
C SER A 523 29.00 4.94 -1.44
N TYR A 524 28.87 5.04 -2.77
CA TYR A 524 28.02 4.16 -3.59
C TYR A 524 28.19 2.67 -3.27
N GLY A 525 29.45 2.23 -3.07
CA GLY A 525 29.78 0.85 -2.72
C GLY A 525 29.15 0.38 -1.40
N ASP A 526 29.14 1.22 -0.37
CA ASP A 526 28.56 0.91 0.94
C ASP A 526 27.02 0.92 0.91
N VAL A 527 26.43 1.81 0.09
CA VAL A 527 24.99 1.83 -0.18
C VAL A 527 24.58 0.50 -0.83
N TRP A 528 25.33 0.05 -1.84
CA TRP A 528 25.06 -1.22 -2.51
C TRP A 528 25.23 -2.42 -1.56
N LEU A 529 26.25 -2.45 -0.72
CA LEU A 529 26.40 -3.50 0.29
C LEU A 529 25.22 -3.52 1.28
N SER A 530 24.67 -2.35 1.62
CA SER A 530 23.47 -2.25 2.46
C SER A 530 22.20 -2.71 1.73
N LEU A 531 22.07 -2.38 0.44
CA LEU A 531 21.00 -2.88 -0.43
C LEU A 531 21.00 -4.41 -0.45
N VAL A 532 22.17 -5.04 -0.59
CA VAL A 532 22.32 -6.51 -0.55
C VAL A 532 21.90 -7.08 0.80
N LYS A 533 22.23 -6.42 1.92
CA LYS A 533 21.77 -6.83 3.26
C LYS A 533 20.24 -6.74 3.41
N TYR A 534 19.63 -5.67 2.88
CA TYR A 534 18.17 -5.53 2.89
C TYR A 534 17.49 -6.56 2.00
N ALA A 535 18.04 -6.82 0.80
CA ALA A 535 17.56 -7.86 -0.09
C ALA A 535 17.70 -9.26 0.54
N ASP A 536 18.81 -9.57 1.21
CA ASP A 536 19.01 -10.83 1.94
C ASP A 536 17.96 -11.01 3.05
N LYS A 537 17.73 -9.97 3.85
CA LYS A 537 16.71 -10.01 4.91
C LYS A 537 15.29 -10.17 4.34
N PHE A 538 14.98 -9.52 3.23
CA PHE A 538 13.66 -9.60 2.63
C PHE A 538 13.43 -10.94 1.93
N ILE A 539 14.37 -11.37 1.09
CA ILE A 539 14.24 -12.52 0.18
C ILE A 539 14.56 -13.85 0.88
N ARG A 540 15.68 -13.93 1.60
CA ARG A 540 16.11 -15.16 2.27
C ARG A 540 15.49 -15.31 3.65
N GLU A 541 15.44 -14.23 4.45
CA GLU A 541 14.83 -14.35 5.79
C GLU A 541 13.31 -14.35 5.80
N GLY A 542 12.66 -13.86 4.75
CA GLY A 542 11.20 -13.70 4.68
C GLY A 542 10.68 -12.70 5.72
N LYS A 543 11.44 -11.63 5.99
CA LYS A 543 11.08 -10.63 6.99
C LYS A 543 10.79 -9.30 6.33
N SER A 544 9.68 -8.68 6.73
CA SER A 544 9.44 -7.27 6.41
C SER A 544 10.57 -6.41 6.98
N LEU A 545 10.97 -5.41 6.22
CA LEU A 545 11.90 -4.39 6.61
C LEU A 545 11.28 -3.39 7.60
N ARG A 546 9.94 -3.25 7.61
CA ARG A 546 9.19 -2.29 8.44
C ARG A 546 8.86 -2.77 9.87
N ARG A 547 8.56 -4.06 10.08
CA ARG A 547 8.16 -4.62 11.39
C ARG A 547 8.67 -6.05 11.60
N LYS A 548 8.77 -6.49 12.87
CA LYS A 548 9.12 -7.87 13.31
C LYS A 548 8.10 -8.97 12.92
N ARG A 549 7.23 -8.75 11.94
CA ARG A 549 6.34 -9.81 11.43
C ARG A 549 6.94 -10.40 10.16
N SER A 550 6.97 -11.73 10.11
CA SER A 550 7.36 -12.53 8.95
C SER A 550 6.39 -12.29 7.79
N SER A 551 6.89 -12.23 6.56
CA SER A 551 6.06 -12.40 5.37
C SER A 551 5.48 -13.81 5.39
N GLU A 552 4.18 -13.94 5.23
CA GLU A 552 3.53 -15.24 5.03
C GLU A 552 4.01 -15.86 3.71
N GLY A 553 4.29 -17.17 3.73
CA GLY A 553 4.64 -17.97 2.55
C GLY A 553 6.10 -18.43 2.51
N GLU A 554 6.48 -19.42 3.33
CA GLU A 554 7.68 -20.21 3.02
C GLU A 554 7.33 -21.23 1.93
N ILE A 555 7.93 -21.09 0.76
CA ILE A 555 7.90 -22.14 -0.26
C ILE A 555 9.04 -23.10 0.05
N PRO A 556 8.75 -24.36 0.42
CA PRO A 556 9.75 -25.28 0.94
C PRO A 556 10.72 -25.81 -0.13
N PHE A 557 10.58 -25.42 -1.41
CA PHE A 557 11.39 -25.93 -2.51
C PHE A 557 12.87 -25.54 -2.40
N PHE A 558 13.16 -24.24 -2.26
CA PHE A 558 14.52 -23.76 -1.99
C PHE A 558 14.71 -23.67 -0.47
N LYS A 559 15.59 -24.51 0.09
CA LYS A 559 15.93 -24.42 1.52
C LYS A 559 16.54 -23.05 1.81
N LYS A 560 16.18 -22.46 2.96
CA LYS A 560 16.63 -21.13 3.38
C LYS A 560 18.15 -20.92 3.37
N ASN A 561 18.94 -21.97 3.64
CA ASN A 561 20.41 -21.95 3.59
C ASN A 561 20.99 -22.17 2.18
N MET A 562 20.14 -22.46 1.19
CA MET A 562 20.48 -22.62 -0.23
C MET A 562 19.98 -21.44 -1.08
N ILE A 563 19.34 -20.45 -0.46
CA ILE A 563 19.07 -19.14 -1.04
C ILE A 563 20.24 -18.25 -0.67
N ILE A 564 20.90 -17.65 -1.66
CA ILE A 564 22.10 -16.84 -1.45
C ILE A 564 21.87 -15.51 -2.17
N VAL A 565 21.87 -14.41 -1.42
CA VAL A 565 21.71 -13.07 -1.99
C VAL A 565 23.08 -12.39 -2.03
N THR A 566 23.54 -12.02 -3.22
CA THR A 566 24.91 -11.56 -3.44
C THR A 566 24.93 -10.28 -4.27
N LYS A 567 25.98 -9.46 -4.04
CA LYS A 567 26.28 -8.33 -4.93
C LYS A 567 26.78 -8.84 -6.27
N ASP A 568 27.80 -9.68 -6.24
CA ASP A 568 28.48 -10.19 -7.41
C ASP A 568 28.25 -11.70 -7.52
N PRO A 569 28.23 -12.25 -8.75
CA PRO A 569 28.19 -13.69 -9.01
C PRO A 569 29.16 -14.47 -8.10
N GLN A 570 28.66 -15.41 -7.30
CA GLN A 570 29.47 -16.26 -6.44
C GLN A 570 29.46 -17.71 -6.93
N GLU A 571 30.61 -18.36 -6.88
CA GLU A 571 30.67 -19.79 -7.18
C GLU A 571 29.97 -20.60 -6.10
N LEU A 572 28.98 -21.38 -6.52
CA LEU A 572 28.23 -22.29 -5.67
C LEU A 572 28.85 -23.68 -5.67
N ARG A 573 28.91 -24.34 -4.51
CA ARG A 573 29.41 -25.72 -4.40
C ARG A 573 28.54 -26.71 -5.19
N ASP A 574 29.14 -27.67 -5.88
CA ASP A 574 28.41 -28.71 -6.61
C ASP A 574 27.85 -29.78 -5.66
N THR A 575 26.64 -29.51 -5.15
CA THR A 575 25.88 -30.41 -4.27
C THR A 575 24.53 -30.75 -4.87
N PRO A 576 23.88 -31.87 -4.49
CA PRO A 576 22.57 -32.24 -5.01
C PRO A 576 21.42 -31.30 -4.57
N GLU A 577 21.64 -30.36 -3.65
CA GLU A 577 20.57 -29.47 -3.18
C GLU A 577 20.26 -28.41 -4.25
N TYR A 578 18.97 -28.10 -4.44
CA TYR A 578 18.54 -27.00 -5.30
C TYR A 578 18.91 -25.66 -4.66
N LYS A 579 19.56 -24.80 -5.43
CA LYS A 579 20.12 -23.52 -4.99
C LYS A 579 19.50 -22.39 -5.80
N LEU A 580 19.20 -21.30 -5.10
CA LEU A 580 18.77 -20.05 -5.71
C LEU A 580 19.80 -18.97 -5.37
N GLU A 581 20.54 -18.52 -6.36
CA GLU A 581 21.36 -17.32 -6.23
C GLU A 581 20.56 -16.11 -6.69
N VAL A 582 20.51 -15.07 -5.87
CA VAL A 582 19.84 -13.81 -6.18
C VAL A 582 20.90 -12.71 -6.27
N ILE A 583 21.17 -12.25 -7.47
CA ILE A 583 22.24 -11.30 -7.76
C ILE A 583 21.64 -9.90 -7.84
N VAL A 584 22.13 -8.99 -7.02
CA VAL A 584 21.67 -7.60 -6.98
C VAL A 584 22.40 -6.77 -8.06
N ARG A 585 22.25 -7.19 -9.32
CA ARG A 585 22.80 -6.56 -10.53
C ARG A 585 21.82 -6.67 -11.69
N ASP A 586 21.81 -5.68 -12.56
CA ASP A 586 21.03 -5.65 -13.81
C ASP A 586 21.90 -5.84 -15.07
N ASP A 587 23.22 -6.05 -14.91
CA ASP A 587 24.21 -6.24 -15.98
C ASP A 587 24.78 -7.66 -16.05
N VAL A 588 23.98 -8.67 -15.68
CA VAL A 588 24.42 -10.07 -15.65
C VAL A 588 24.47 -10.68 -17.05
N SER A 589 25.68 -10.93 -17.58
CA SER A 589 25.88 -11.52 -18.90
C SER A 589 25.46 -13.00 -18.99
N ARG A 590 25.12 -13.46 -20.21
CA ARG A 590 24.80 -14.87 -20.47
C ARG A 590 25.98 -15.81 -20.15
N ASP A 591 27.20 -15.40 -20.45
CA ASP A 591 28.42 -16.18 -20.15
C ASP A 591 28.60 -16.37 -18.65
N THR A 592 28.29 -15.33 -17.86
CA THR A 592 28.29 -15.42 -16.39
C THR A 592 27.26 -16.44 -15.91
N LEU A 593 26.03 -16.40 -16.44
CA LEU A 593 24.98 -17.34 -16.09
C LEU A 593 25.36 -18.79 -16.44
N GLU A 594 25.93 -19.00 -17.63
CA GLU A 594 26.40 -20.32 -18.07
C GLU A 594 27.50 -20.85 -17.16
N ARG A 595 28.46 -20.00 -16.77
CA ARG A 595 29.50 -20.35 -15.80
C ARG A 595 28.91 -20.75 -14.45
N LEU A 596 28.00 -19.95 -13.88
CA LEU A 596 27.38 -20.24 -12.58
C LEU A 596 26.58 -21.55 -12.59
N ILE A 597 25.77 -21.75 -13.63
CA ILE A 597 24.81 -22.86 -13.71
C ILE A 597 25.49 -24.18 -14.07
N PHE A 598 26.52 -24.18 -14.94
CA PHE A 598 27.11 -25.41 -15.44
C PHE A 598 28.53 -25.73 -14.92
N PHE A 599 29.22 -24.78 -14.28
CA PHE A 599 30.61 -24.98 -13.84
C PHE A 599 30.81 -24.68 -12.35
N GLU A 600 31.74 -25.40 -11.72
CA GLU A 600 32.36 -25.05 -10.44
C GLU A 600 33.87 -24.92 -10.69
N ASN A 601 34.44 -23.74 -10.43
CA ASN A 601 35.76 -23.34 -10.92
C ASN A 601 35.89 -23.56 -12.45
N THR A 602 36.70 -24.54 -12.85
CA THR A 602 36.96 -24.90 -14.26
C THR A 602 36.32 -26.23 -14.67
N SER A 603 35.70 -26.93 -13.74
CA SER A 603 35.10 -28.25 -13.98
C SER A 603 33.60 -28.13 -14.21
N ALA A 604 33.08 -28.89 -15.17
CA ALA A 604 31.63 -29.01 -15.35
C ALA A 604 31.02 -29.62 -14.08
N ARG A 605 29.90 -29.06 -13.62
CA ARG A 605 29.14 -29.59 -12.49
C ARG A 605 28.68 -31.00 -12.80
N THR A 606 28.61 -31.82 -11.76
CA THR A 606 27.89 -33.09 -11.76
C THR A 606 26.40 -32.83 -11.67
N TYR A 607 25.97 -31.99 -10.71
CA TYR A 607 24.55 -31.68 -10.48
C TYR A 607 24.08 -30.47 -11.30
N ARG A 608 24.24 -30.59 -12.63
CA ARG A 608 23.97 -29.52 -13.62
C ARG A 608 22.52 -29.01 -13.63
N ASN A 609 21.58 -29.70 -12.97
CA ASN A 609 20.18 -29.32 -12.88
C ASN A 609 19.78 -28.78 -11.49
N THR A 610 20.71 -28.18 -10.74
CA THR A 610 20.44 -27.74 -9.35
C THR A 610 20.59 -26.25 -9.06
N VAL A 611 21.07 -25.45 -10.02
CA VAL A 611 21.34 -24.03 -9.81
C VAL A 611 20.34 -23.19 -10.59
N VAL A 612 19.68 -22.27 -9.89
CA VAL A 612 18.81 -21.22 -10.45
C VAL A 612 19.40 -19.87 -10.05
N VAL A 613 19.40 -18.92 -10.99
CA VAL A 613 19.88 -17.55 -10.73
C VAL A 613 18.75 -16.57 -10.99
N CYS A 614 18.47 -15.67 -10.04
CA CYS A 614 17.55 -14.55 -10.20
C CYS A 614 18.34 -13.23 -10.15
N TYR A 615 18.03 -12.29 -11.04
CA TYR A 615 18.71 -11.00 -11.07
C TYR A 615 17.77 -9.86 -11.49
N LEU A 616 18.28 -8.62 -11.38
CA LEU A 616 17.47 -7.43 -11.57
C LEU A 616 17.10 -7.22 -13.04
N ALA A 617 15.92 -6.65 -13.27
CA ALA A 617 15.54 -6.08 -14.57
C ALA A 617 16.45 -4.90 -14.93
N GLU A 618 16.62 -4.67 -16.23
CA GLU A 618 17.41 -3.55 -16.75
C GLU A 618 16.98 -2.21 -16.13
N LYS A 619 17.97 -1.40 -15.69
CA LYS A 619 17.79 -0.05 -15.12
C LYS A 619 17.06 0.00 -13.77
N SER A 620 16.83 -1.14 -13.12
CA SER A 620 16.19 -1.16 -11.80
C SER A 620 17.17 -0.91 -10.65
N LEU A 621 18.48 -1.07 -10.87
CA LEU A 621 19.49 -0.93 -9.82
C LEU A 621 19.54 0.49 -9.25
N ASP A 622 19.51 1.52 -10.10
CA ASP A 622 19.62 2.91 -9.67
C ASP A 622 18.47 3.29 -8.72
N THR A 623 17.23 2.89 -9.03
CA THR A 623 16.07 3.13 -8.15
C THR A 623 16.23 2.44 -6.79
N LEU A 624 16.73 1.20 -6.78
CA LEU A 624 16.98 0.47 -5.53
C LEU A 624 18.10 1.12 -4.69
N ILE A 625 19.13 1.66 -5.36
CA ILE A 625 20.21 2.41 -4.72
C ILE A 625 19.69 3.72 -4.13
N GLU A 626 18.88 4.48 -4.86
CA GLU A 626 18.26 5.73 -4.38
C GLU A 626 17.40 5.49 -3.13
N LEU A 627 16.53 4.48 -3.16
CA LEU A 627 15.70 4.10 -2.02
C LEU A 627 16.54 3.65 -0.83
N THR A 628 17.60 2.88 -1.05
CA THR A 628 18.51 2.44 0.02
C THR A 628 19.29 3.60 0.61
N ALA A 629 19.83 4.50 -0.23
CA ALA A 629 20.53 5.69 0.22
C ALA A 629 19.63 6.57 1.08
N ARG A 630 18.34 6.68 0.72
CA ARG A 630 17.34 7.40 1.52
C ARG A 630 17.13 6.78 2.90
N VAL A 631 17.07 5.45 3.00
CA VAL A 631 16.97 4.74 4.29
C VAL A 631 18.22 5.00 5.15
N LEU A 632 19.42 4.88 4.59
CA LEU A 632 20.67 5.13 5.31
C LEU A 632 20.79 6.60 5.74
N ALA A 633 20.37 7.53 4.87
CA ALA A 633 20.34 8.95 5.18
C ALA A 633 19.40 9.26 6.36
N CYS A 634 18.25 8.57 6.47
CA CYS A 634 17.39 8.70 7.64
C CYS A 634 18.14 8.33 8.94
N ASP A 635 18.89 7.22 8.96
CA ASP A 635 19.65 6.79 10.13
C ASP A 635 20.73 7.80 10.55
N GLU A 636 21.38 8.46 9.59
CA GLU A 636 22.37 9.50 9.85
C GLU A 636 21.74 10.80 10.33
N VAL A 637 20.72 11.31 9.62
CA VAL A 637 19.98 12.51 10.01
C VAL A 637 19.35 12.33 11.39
N MET A 638 18.90 11.12 11.73
CA MET A 638 18.34 10.81 13.04
C MET A 638 19.32 11.08 14.19
N LYS A 639 20.62 10.88 13.97
CA LYS A 639 21.69 11.16 14.95
C LYS A 639 21.97 12.66 15.05
N GLU A 640 21.80 13.41 13.97
CA GLU A 640 22.10 14.85 13.88
C GLU A 640 20.95 15.76 14.30
N ILE A 641 19.70 15.27 14.36
CA ILE A 641 18.52 16.09 14.70
C ILE A 641 18.73 16.93 15.97
N LYS A 642 19.31 16.34 17.03
CA LYS A 642 19.54 17.06 18.29
C LYS A 642 20.52 18.22 18.11
N ALA A 643 21.54 18.06 17.28
CA ALA A 643 22.51 19.12 16.98
C ALA A 643 21.88 20.24 16.12
N ILE A 644 21.07 19.87 15.13
CA ILE A 644 20.46 20.82 14.19
C ILE A 644 19.30 21.61 14.84
N TYR A 645 18.43 20.91 15.57
CA TYR A 645 17.16 21.46 16.07
C TYR A 645 17.05 21.59 17.59
N GLY A 646 17.97 21.00 18.37
CA GLY A 646 17.86 20.99 19.84
C GLY A 646 17.79 22.38 20.48
N LYS A 647 18.37 23.40 19.83
CA LYS A 647 18.29 24.80 20.26
C LYS A 647 16.89 25.43 20.19
N PHE A 648 15.94 24.79 19.49
CA PHE A 648 14.54 25.25 19.38
C PHE A 648 13.59 24.56 20.38
N GLY A 649 14.13 23.66 21.21
CA GLY A 649 13.42 22.96 22.28
C GLY A 649 12.99 21.53 21.91
N LYS A 650 12.64 20.77 22.94
CA LYS A 650 12.35 19.32 22.84
C LYS A 650 11.18 18.99 21.92
N ASP A 651 10.12 19.80 21.92
CA ASP A 651 8.95 19.55 21.06
C ASP A 651 9.31 19.62 19.56
N VAL A 652 10.19 20.55 19.18
CA VAL A 652 10.66 20.72 17.80
C VAL A 652 11.54 19.54 17.41
N GLU A 653 12.42 19.12 18.31
CA GLU A 653 13.23 17.91 18.13
C GLU A 653 12.33 16.71 17.85
N GLU A 654 11.29 16.48 18.66
CA GLU A 654 10.35 15.37 18.53
C GLU A 654 9.56 15.39 17.22
N ILE A 655 9.07 16.56 16.79
CA ILE A 655 8.42 16.73 15.47
C ILE A 655 9.36 16.25 14.36
N GLN A 656 10.62 16.70 14.38
CA GLN A 656 11.60 16.29 13.36
C GLN A 656 11.92 14.79 13.45
N LYS A 657 12.02 14.21 14.66
CA LYS A 657 12.23 12.76 14.82
C LYS A 657 11.11 11.94 14.21
N ASN A 658 9.85 12.32 14.48
CA ASN A 658 8.68 11.64 13.93
C ASN A 658 8.69 11.70 12.40
N MET A 659 9.05 12.86 11.84
CA MET A 659 9.13 13.03 10.39
C MET A 659 10.22 12.17 9.74
N VAL A 660 11.41 12.02 10.35
CA VAL A 660 12.44 11.08 9.85
C VAL A 660 11.93 9.64 9.88
N ARG A 661 11.23 9.23 10.96
CA ARG A 661 10.66 7.88 11.06
C ARG A 661 9.64 7.61 9.96
N GLU A 662 8.75 8.57 9.69
CA GLU A 662 7.77 8.46 8.59
C GLU A 662 8.47 8.33 7.22
N ILE A 663 9.50 9.14 6.96
CA ILE A 663 10.29 9.05 5.72
C ILE A 663 10.96 7.68 5.61
N MET A 664 11.55 7.18 6.70
CA MET A 664 12.22 5.90 6.73
C MET A 664 11.25 4.73 6.51
N GLU A 665 10.11 4.72 7.20
CA GLU A 665 9.08 3.68 7.03
C GLU A 665 8.56 3.65 5.58
N LYS A 666 8.36 4.83 4.97
CA LYS A 666 7.93 4.93 3.57
C LYS A 666 9.01 4.45 2.60
N ALA A 667 10.26 4.86 2.78
CA ALA A 667 11.37 4.41 1.95
C ALA A 667 11.58 2.89 2.02
N LEU A 668 11.39 2.29 3.21
CA LEU A 668 11.44 0.83 3.39
C LEU A 668 10.27 0.11 2.70
N GLU A 669 9.05 0.66 2.76
CA GLU A 669 7.91 0.14 2.00
C GLU A 669 8.17 0.16 0.49
N ASP A 670 8.63 1.31 0.00
CA ASP A 670 8.89 1.49 -1.43
C ASP A 670 10.02 0.56 -1.88
N LEU A 671 11.04 0.33 -1.04
CA LEU A 671 12.10 -0.65 -1.29
C LEU A 671 11.58 -2.10 -1.34
N GLU A 672 10.71 -2.52 -0.41
CA GLU A 672 10.07 -3.85 -0.44
C GLU A 672 9.28 -4.07 -1.74
N ASN A 673 8.45 -3.08 -2.13
CA ASN A 673 7.67 -3.14 -3.36
C ASN A 673 8.59 -3.18 -4.59
N GLN A 674 9.66 -2.38 -4.58
CA GLN A 674 10.60 -2.33 -5.69
C GLN A 674 11.40 -3.63 -5.81
N PHE A 675 11.70 -4.35 -4.74
CA PHE A 675 12.31 -5.69 -4.82
C PHE A 675 11.43 -6.67 -5.59
N ILE A 676 10.12 -6.70 -5.31
CA ILE A 676 9.16 -7.59 -5.98
C ILE A 676 9.12 -7.34 -7.49
N ILE A 677 9.19 -6.06 -7.88
CA ILE A 677 9.15 -5.63 -9.29
C ILE A 677 10.49 -5.85 -10.00
N SER A 678 11.60 -5.60 -9.29
CA SER A 678 12.93 -5.52 -9.90
C SER A 678 13.59 -6.89 -10.06
N PHE A 679 13.41 -7.83 -9.13
CA PHE A 679 13.95 -9.19 -9.25
C PHE A 679 13.11 -10.02 -10.21
N LYS A 680 13.37 -9.81 -11.50
CA LYS A 680 12.50 -10.26 -12.58
C LYS A 680 13.10 -11.42 -13.37
N HIS A 681 14.39 -11.37 -13.72
CA HIS A 681 14.96 -12.35 -14.62
C HIS A 681 15.37 -13.61 -13.87
N VAL A 682 14.90 -14.78 -14.32
CA VAL A 682 15.18 -16.09 -13.74
C VAL A 682 15.88 -16.95 -14.78
N ALA A 683 17.13 -17.29 -14.52
CA ALA A 683 17.96 -18.15 -15.34
C ALA A 683 18.05 -19.55 -14.74
N TYR A 684 17.83 -20.57 -15.57
CA TYR A 684 17.88 -21.97 -15.17
C TYR A 684 18.41 -22.85 -16.32
N PRO A 685 18.91 -24.06 -16.03
CA PRO A 685 19.45 -24.94 -17.06
C PRO A 685 18.34 -25.68 -17.83
N GLU A 686 18.44 -25.71 -19.15
CA GLU A 686 17.59 -26.51 -20.05
C GLU A 686 18.47 -27.22 -21.09
N GLY A 687 18.69 -28.52 -20.90
CA GLY A 687 19.71 -29.26 -21.65
C GLY A 687 21.11 -28.69 -21.42
N ASP A 688 21.77 -28.26 -22.50
CA ASP A 688 23.14 -27.69 -22.45
C ASP A 688 23.16 -26.15 -22.53
N LYS A 689 22.00 -25.50 -22.39
CA LYS A 689 21.87 -24.04 -22.49
C LYS A 689 21.22 -23.46 -21.25
N VAL A 690 21.52 -22.19 -20.98
CA VAL A 690 20.77 -21.40 -20.02
C VAL A 690 19.54 -20.81 -20.69
N LYS A 691 18.39 -20.98 -20.04
CA LYS A 691 17.12 -20.35 -20.39
C LYS A 691 16.80 -19.27 -19.36
N ILE A 692 16.30 -18.14 -19.86
CA ILE A 692 15.94 -16.98 -19.05
C ILE A 692 14.46 -16.73 -19.24
N VAL A 693 13.74 -16.56 -18.14
CA VAL A 693 12.31 -16.23 -18.13
C VAL A 693 12.05 -15.12 -17.11
N ASP A 694 10.92 -14.44 -17.25
CA ASP A 694 10.52 -13.39 -16.33
C ASP A 694 9.64 -13.96 -15.21
N ALA A 695 9.99 -13.64 -13.98
CA ALA A 695 9.19 -13.88 -12.79
C ALA A 695 7.95 -12.97 -12.79
N PRO A 696 6.74 -13.51 -12.55
CA PRO A 696 5.55 -12.69 -12.39
C PRO A 696 5.62 -11.89 -11.08
N ALA A 697 5.18 -10.63 -11.06
CA ALA A 697 5.06 -9.85 -9.83
C ALA A 697 3.72 -10.12 -9.11
N SER A 698 3.29 -11.38 -9.06
CA SER A 698 1.97 -11.80 -8.54
C SER A 698 1.95 -12.03 -7.04
N SER A 699 3.11 -12.33 -6.43
CA SER A 699 3.28 -12.53 -5.00
C SER A 699 4.16 -11.43 -4.38
N ARG A 700 4.04 -11.27 -3.05
CA ARG A 700 4.90 -10.39 -2.23
C ARG A 700 6.29 -10.98 -1.95
N SER A 701 6.58 -12.19 -2.41
CA SER A 701 7.85 -12.90 -2.20
C SER A 701 8.58 -13.10 -3.53
N VAL A 702 9.82 -12.63 -3.61
CA VAL A 702 10.69 -12.86 -4.78
C VAL A 702 10.91 -14.35 -5.02
N VAL A 703 11.08 -15.14 -3.95
CA VAL A 703 11.30 -16.60 -4.05
C VAL A 703 10.06 -17.29 -4.63
N GLU A 704 8.87 -16.83 -4.29
CA GLU A 704 7.61 -17.34 -4.84
C GLU A 704 7.38 -16.96 -6.28
N ASN A 705 7.74 -15.73 -6.65
CA ASN A 705 7.71 -15.29 -8.04
C ASN A 705 8.68 -16.14 -8.89
N VAL A 706 9.88 -16.43 -8.38
CA VAL A 706 10.85 -17.34 -9.02
C VAL A 706 10.28 -18.76 -9.15
N TYR A 707 9.73 -19.32 -8.07
CA TYR A 707 9.12 -20.64 -8.07
C TYR A 707 7.99 -20.74 -9.11
N SER A 708 7.08 -19.75 -9.12
CA SER A 708 5.95 -19.68 -10.04
C SER A 708 6.40 -19.60 -11.50
N ALA A 709 7.45 -18.83 -11.79
CA ALA A 709 8.03 -18.78 -13.13
C ALA A 709 8.56 -20.15 -13.57
N LEU A 710 9.25 -20.89 -12.70
CA LEU A 710 9.78 -22.20 -13.03
C LEU A 710 8.68 -23.26 -13.19
N VAL A 711 7.62 -23.22 -12.36
CA VAL A 711 6.44 -24.09 -12.49
C VAL A 711 5.72 -23.83 -13.81
N SER A 712 5.45 -22.56 -14.16
CA SER A 712 4.76 -22.19 -15.40
C SER A 712 5.48 -22.65 -16.67
N ARG A 713 6.78 -22.96 -16.56
CA ARG A 713 7.62 -23.45 -17.65
C ARG A 713 7.86 -24.96 -17.60
N GLY A 714 7.19 -25.66 -16.69
CA GLY A 714 7.38 -27.09 -16.44
C GLY A 714 8.76 -27.45 -15.90
N LYS A 715 9.54 -26.47 -15.41
CA LYS A 715 10.88 -26.72 -14.89
C LYS A 715 10.85 -27.22 -13.45
N ILE A 716 9.86 -26.85 -12.65
CA ILE A 716 9.59 -27.45 -11.33
C ILE A 716 8.29 -28.25 -11.42
N VAL A 717 8.27 -29.42 -10.78
CA VAL A 717 7.11 -30.33 -10.73
C VAL A 717 6.27 -30.07 -9.49
N GLU A 718 4.96 -29.96 -9.65
CA GLU A 718 3.98 -29.80 -8.56
C GLU A 718 3.53 -31.15 -7.96
N GLU A 719 2.78 -31.13 -6.86
CA GLU A 719 2.41 -32.33 -6.09
C GLU A 719 1.45 -33.30 -6.82
N GLU A 720 0.92 -32.93 -8.00
CA GLU A 720 -0.05 -33.73 -8.77
C GLU A 720 0.60 -34.80 -9.68
N ALA A 721 1.93 -34.81 -9.79
CA ALA A 721 2.63 -35.81 -10.59
C ALA A 721 2.43 -37.24 -10.05
N ASP A 722 2.31 -38.21 -10.96
CA ASP A 722 2.11 -39.61 -10.64
C ASP A 722 3.21 -40.52 -11.21
N PHE A 723 3.01 -41.83 -11.10
CA PHE A 723 4.01 -42.81 -11.53
C PHE A 723 4.12 -42.92 -13.06
N GLU A 724 3.01 -42.74 -13.79
CA GLU A 724 3.01 -42.78 -15.24
C GLU A 724 3.79 -41.58 -15.80
N TRP A 725 3.52 -40.39 -15.27
CA TRP A 725 4.33 -39.20 -15.55
C TRP A 725 5.82 -39.44 -15.29
N LEU A 726 6.16 -40.03 -14.13
CA LEU A 726 7.56 -40.31 -13.77
C LEU A 726 8.22 -41.24 -14.78
N ARG A 727 7.52 -42.29 -15.23
CA ARG A 727 8.02 -43.23 -16.23
C ARG A 727 8.24 -42.53 -17.58
N ASP A 728 7.27 -41.75 -18.02
CA ASP A 728 7.29 -41.12 -19.34
C ASP A 728 8.42 -40.07 -19.42
N VAL A 729 8.58 -39.23 -18.38
CA VAL A 729 9.67 -38.24 -18.27
C VAL A 729 11.06 -38.88 -18.24
N LEU A 730 11.21 -40.03 -17.58
CA LEU A 730 12.47 -40.77 -17.58
C LEU A 730 12.74 -41.46 -18.93
N ALA A 731 11.70 -41.94 -19.60
CA ALA A 731 11.81 -42.55 -20.92
C ALA A 731 12.29 -41.55 -22.00
N GLU A 732 11.89 -40.28 -21.91
CA GLU A 732 12.37 -39.22 -22.81
C GLU A 732 13.91 -39.04 -22.79
N VAL A 733 14.55 -39.37 -21.67
CA VAL A 733 16.01 -39.33 -21.52
C VAL A 733 16.65 -40.71 -21.63
N GLY A 734 15.91 -41.71 -22.11
CA GLY A 734 16.38 -43.07 -22.37
C GLY A 734 16.53 -43.94 -21.13
N ILE A 735 15.81 -43.62 -20.04
CA ILE A 735 15.84 -44.40 -18.80
C ILE A 735 14.56 -45.23 -18.71
N ASP A 736 14.71 -46.56 -18.76
CA ASP A 736 13.63 -47.51 -18.50
C ASP A 736 13.47 -47.72 -16.98
N PHE A 737 12.40 -47.16 -16.42
CA PHE A 737 12.11 -47.19 -14.98
C PHE A 737 10.78 -47.93 -14.72
N PRO A 738 10.73 -48.90 -13.79
CA PRO A 738 11.78 -49.31 -12.85
C PRO A 738 12.80 -50.31 -13.44
N GLY A 739 12.59 -50.86 -14.64
CA GLY A 739 13.55 -51.65 -15.42
C GLY A 739 14.41 -52.64 -14.60
N ARG A 740 15.72 -52.36 -14.50
CA ARG A 740 16.71 -53.17 -13.77
C ARG A 740 16.64 -53.08 -12.23
N GLY A 741 15.78 -52.21 -11.72
CA GLY A 741 15.76 -51.74 -10.34
C GLY A 741 16.71 -50.56 -10.11
N TYR A 742 16.20 -49.52 -9.44
CA TYR A 742 16.93 -48.28 -9.17
C TYR A 742 16.88 -47.97 -7.69
N THR A 743 18.01 -47.61 -7.10
CA THR A 743 18.00 -47.01 -5.76
C THR A 743 17.30 -45.66 -5.79
N PHE A 744 16.64 -45.29 -4.69
CA PHE A 744 16.06 -43.95 -4.56
C PHE A 744 17.12 -42.84 -4.73
N SER A 745 18.37 -43.10 -4.31
CA SER A 745 19.52 -42.22 -4.57
C SER A 745 19.84 -42.05 -6.07
N GLU A 746 19.87 -43.14 -6.83
CA GLU A 746 20.10 -43.07 -8.28
C GLU A 746 19.00 -42.26 -8.95
N LEU A 747 17.73 -42.51 -8.58
CA LEU A 747 16.59 -41.77 -9.09
C LEU A 747 16.67 -40.27 -8.74
N ARG A 748 16.99 -39.93 -7.47
CA ARG A 748 17.30 -38.55 -7.04
C ARG A 748 18.33 -37.89 -7.95
N ASN A 749 19.40 -38.61 -8.25
CA ASN A 749 20.57 -38.07 -8.96
C ASN A 749 20.29 -37.88 -10.44
N VAL A 750 19.48 -38.74 -11.06
CA VAL A 750 19.06 -38.59 -12.46
C VAL A 750 18.44 -37.21 -12.70
N PHE A 751 17.46 -36.82 -11.88
CA PHE A 751 16.83 -35.49 -11.98
C PHE A 751 17.80 -34.34 -11.74
N ARG A 752 18.79 -34.50 -10.85
CA ARG A 752 19.73 -33.43 -10.48
C ARG A 752 20.90 -33.27 -11.43
N THR A 753 21.26 -34.33 -12.16
CA THR A 753 22.42 -34.36 -13.05
C THR A 753 22.05 -34.08 -14.51
N ASN A 754 20.80 -34.36 -14.90
CA ASN A 754 20.33 -34.17 -16.27
C ASN A 754 19.44 -32.91 -16.40
N PRO A 755 19.92 -31.83 -17.05
CA PRO A 755 19.15 -30.60 -17.13
C PRO A 755 18.01 -30.60 -18.16
N ARG A 756 17.84 -31.68 -18.93
CA ARG A 756 16.64 -31.90 -19.75
C ARG A 756 15.43 -32.29 -18.91
N LEU A 757 15.67 -32.82 -17.71
CA LEU A 757 14.61 -33.18 -16.78
C LEU A 757 14.15 -31.97 -15.96
N PRO A 758 12.90 -31.99 -15.47
CA PRO A 758 12.44 -31.00 -14.51
C PRO A 758 13.12 -31.20 -13.14
N MET A 759 13.11 -30.17 -12.32
CA MET A 759 13.53 -30.21 -10.93
C MET A 759 12.35 -30.70 -10.08
N ILE A 760 12.58 -31.75 -9.29
CA ILE A 760 11.56 -32.35 -8.43
C ILE A 760 12.07 -32.40 -6.98
N ALA A 761 11.21 -32.00 -6.05
CA ALA A 761 11.50 -32.05 -4.61
C ALA A 761 11.48 -33.51 -4.11
N ASP A 762 12.33 -33.82 -3.14
CA ASP A 762 12.44 -35.19 -2.58
C ASP A 762 11.10 -35.68 -2.00
N LYS A 763 10.30 -34.79 -1.41
CA LYS A 763 8.95 -35.09 -0.88
C LYS A 763 8.01 -35.56 -1.99
N VAL A 764 7.97 -34.85 -3.12
CA VAL A 764 7.09 -35.19 -4.25
C VAL A 764 7.51 -36.53 -4.85
N LEU A 765 8.81 -36.72 -5.07
CA LEU A 765 9.34 -37.98 -5.59
C LEU A 765 9.06 -39.16 -4.64
N THR A 766 9.21 -38.96 -3.32
CA THR A 766 8.87 -39.97 -2.30
C THR A 766 7.39 -40.35 -2.38
N GLU A 767 6.52 -39.35 -2.52
CA GLU A 767 5.08 -39.56 -2.57
C GLU A 767 4.64 -40.30 -3.84
N ILE A 768 5.25 -40.00 -5.00
CA ILE A 768 5.02 -40.75 -6.25
C ILE A 768 5.35 -42.23 -6.04
N ILE A 769 6.52 -42.54 -5.49
CA ILE A 769 6.95 -43.92 -5.27
C ILE A 769 6.07 -44.62 -4.22
N ARG A 770 5.71 -43.93 -3.13
CA ARG A 770 4.83 -44.47 -2.08
C ARG A 770 3.47 -44.85 -2.65
N LYS A 771 2.82 -43.94 -3.38
CA LYS A 771 1.53 -44.19 -4.05
C LYS A 771 1.64 -45.31 -5.09
N ALA A 772 2.77 -45.40 -5.80
CA ALA A 772 2.99 -46.46 -6.77
C ALA A 772 3.11 -47.86 -6.13
N VAL A 773 3.71 -47.95 -4.95
CA VAL A 773 3.71 -49.21 -4.16
C VAL A 773 2.30 -49.53 -3.67
N GLU A 774 1.55 -48.56 -3.13
CA GLU A 774 0.16 -48.78 -2.69
C GLU A 774 -0.72 -49.33 -3.81
N LYS A 775 -0.53 -48.85 -5.03
CA LYS A 775 -1.20 -49.31 -6.25
C LYS A 775 -0.59 -50.58 -6.87
N LEU A 776 0.36 -51.23 -6.20
CA LEU A 776 1.03 -52.47 -6.64
C LEU A 776 1.78 -52.36 -7.99
N MET A 777 2.18 -51.15 -8.40
CA MET A 777 2.88 -50.91 -9.67
C MET A 777 4.39 -51.19 -9.57
N ILE A 778 4.96 -51.02 -8.38
CA ILE A 778 6.38 -51.25 -8.05
C ILE A 778 6.50 -51.78 -6.62
N GLY A 779 7.66 -52.37 -6.28
CA GLY A 779 8.00 -52.71 -4.90
C GLY A 779 9.30 -52.06 -4.44
N ILE A 780 9.58 -52.12 -3.14
CA ILE A 780 10.80 -51.57 -2.53
C ILE A 780 11.53 -52.67 -1.78
N GLU A 781 12.83 -52.80 -2.01
CA GLU A 781 13.73 -53.65 -1.24
C GLU A 781 14.62 -52.81 -0.31
N ARG A 782 14.62 -53.17 0.99
CA ARG A 782 15.50 -52.59 2.01
C ARG A 782 16.17 -53.68 2.83
N GLY A 783 17.49 -53.81 2.72
CA GLY A 783 18.28 -54.73 3.54
C GLY A 783 17.77 -56.18 3.49
N GLY A 784 17.29 -56.64 2.32
CA GLY A 784 16.72 -57.96 2.11
C GLY A 784 15.21 -58.08 2.40
N ARG A 785 14.58 -57.08 3.00
CA ARG A 785 13.12 -57.04 3.22
C ARG A 785 12.41 -56.41 2.01
N ILE A 786 11.34 -57.03 1.56
CA ILE A 786 10.51 -56.52 0.46
C ILE A 786 9.23 -55.87 0.98
N PHE A 787 9.00 -54.64 0.55
CA PHE A 787 7.78 -53.85 0.75
C PHE A 787 7.02 -53.83 -0.58
N PHE A 788 6.04 -54.71 -0.71
CA PHE A 788 5.19 -54.80 -1.89
C PHE A 788 3.75 -55.08 -1.48
N LYS A 789 3.37 -56.34 -1.24
CA LYS A 789 2.03 -56.70 -0.72
C LYS A 789 1.96 -56.68 0.80
N LYS A 790 0.76 -56.50 1.35
CA LYS A 790 0.53 -56.60 2.79
C LYS A 790 0.43 -58.08 3.22
N ILE A 791 0.95 -58.37 4.41
CA ILE A 791 0.81 -59.68 5.05
C ILE A 791 -0.26 -59.56 6.11
N TYR A 792 -1.31 -60.37 5.99
CA TYR A 792 -2.48 -60.31 6.86
C TYR A 792 -2.46 -61.46 7.87
N LYS A 793 -3.10 -61.27 9.04
CA LYS A 793 -3.35 -62.36 10.00
C LYS A 793 -4.67 -63.08 9.74
N GLU A 794 -5.62 -62.36 9.17
CA GLU A 794 -6.95 -62.83 8.79
C GLU A 794 -7.28 -62.29 7.39
N ILE A 795 -8.20 -62.94 6.69
CA ILE A 795 -8.59 -62.51 5.34
C ILE A 795 -9.24 -61.12 5.45
N PRO A 796 -8.70 -60.09 4.78
CA PRO A 796 -9.25 -58.74 4.86
C PRO A 796 -10.59 -58.63 4.13
N SER A 797 -11.41 -57.65 4.54
CA SER A 797 -12.67 -57.28 3.89
C SER A 797 -12.51 -56.18 2.81
N GLU A 798 -11.30 -55.64 2.66
CA GLU A 798 -10.97 -54.57 1.71
C GLU A 798 -10.09 -55.12 0.56
N GLU A 799 -10.12 -54.45 -0.58
CA GLU A 799 -9.26 -54.75 -1.73
C GLU A 799 -7.78 -54.79 -1.36
N GLU A 800 -7.02 -55.66 -2.05
CA GLU A 800 -5.58 -55.78 -1.86
C GLU A 800 -4.90 -54.46 -2.19
N LYS A 801 -4.06 -53.99 -1.25
CA LYS A 801 -3.26 -52.77 -1.41
C LYS A 801 -1.83 -53.06 -1.05
N GLY A 802 -0.93 -52.40 -1.75
CA GLY A 802 0.47 -52.48 -1.40
C GLY A 802 0.78 -51.89 -0.04
N HIS A 803 1.90 -52.31 0.52
CA HIS A 803 2.36 -51.93 1.85
C HIS A 803 3.71 -51.22 1.75
N PRO A 804 3.71 -49.90 1.40
CA PRO A 804 4.94 -49.13 1.36
C PRO A 804 5.58 -49.01 2.75
N PRO A 805 6.90 -48.79 2.83
CA PRO A 805 7.53 -48.40 4.08
C PRO A 805 7.03 -47.01 4.53
N ALA A 806 7.07 -46.74 5.82
CA ALA A 806 6.63 -45.45 6.39
C ALA A 806 7.42 -44.25 5.84
N ASN A 807 8.71 -44.45 5.54
CA ASN A 807 9.57 -43.49 4.85
C ASN A 807 10.41 -44.23 3.82
N ILE A 808 10.71 -43.60 2.68
CA ILE A 808 11.63 -44.14 1.68
C ILE A 808 13.06 -43.70 2.01
N GLU A 809 13.97 -44.66 2.11
CA GLU A 809 15.38 -44.42 2.41
C GLU A 809 16.20 -44.29 1.12
N VAL A 810 17.30 -43.54 1.18
CA VAL A 810 18.17 -43.27 0.03
C VAL A 810 18.73 -44.56 -0.61
N LYS A 811 18.92 -45.62 0.19
CA LYS A 811 19.43 -46.92 -0.26
C LYS A 811 18.33 -47.89 -0.71
N ASP A 812 17.06 -47.53 -0.58
CA ASP A 812 15.96 -48.40 -1.00
C ASP A 812 16.03 -48.65 -2.49
N VAL A 813 15.93 -49.91 -2.90
CA VAL A 813 15.89 -50.31 -4.30
C VAL A 813 14.44 -50.42 -4.74
N ILE A 814 14.06 -49.61 -5.71
CA ILE A 814 12.75 -49.64 -6.35
C ILE A 814 12.80 -50.74 -7.42
N LEU A 815 11.92 -51.73 -7.31
CA LEU A 815 11.88 -52.92 -8.13
C LEU A 815 10.64 -52.93 -9.04
N PRO A 816 10.73 -53.54 -10.24
CA PRO A 816 9.56 -53.92 -11.01
C PRO A 816 8.61 -54.81 -10.18
N ARG A 817 7.30 -54.67 -10.39
CA ARG A 817 6.27 -55.40 -9.64
C ARG A 817 6.48 -56.92 -9.65
N GLU A 818 6.87 -57.51 -10.77
CA GLU A 818 7.06 -58.96 -10.89
C GLU A 818 8.23 -59.44 -10.03
N VAL A 819 9.34 -58.69 -10.05
CA VAL A 819 10.54 -58.99 -9.26
C VAL A 819 10.27 -58.81 -7.78
N ALA A 820 9.55 -57.74 -7.41
CA ALA A 820 9.16 -57.48 -6.03
C ALA A 820 8.27 -58.61 -5.47
N LEU A 821 7.25 -59.02 -6.23
CA LEU A 821 6.37 -60.13 -5.83
C LEU A 821 7.16 -61.42 -5.63
N GLN A 822 7.97 -61.82 -6.61
CA GLN A 822 8.77 -63.03 -6.53
C GLN A 822 9.71 -63.03 -5.32
N ARG A 823 10.44 -61.94 -5.09
CA ARG A 823 11.36 -61.81 -3.94
C ARG A 823 10.62 -61.81 -2.60
N GLN A 824 9.44 -61.18 -2.53
CA GLN A 824 8.64 -61.16 -1.31
C GLN A 824 8.16 -62.57 -0.95
N LEU A 825 7.62 -63.31 -1.93
CA LEU A 825 7.16 -64.68 -1.73
C LEU A 825 8.30 -65.62 -1.32
N CYS A 826 9.47 -65.48 -1.95
CA CYS A 826 10.68 -66.21 -1.58
C CYS A 826 11.13 -65.90 -0.13
N SER A 827 11.14 -64.63 0.27
CA SER A 827 11.47 -64.21 1.64
C SER A 827 10.52 -64.86 2.66
N LEU A 828 9.22 -64.83 2.39
CA LEU A 828 8.21 -65.41 3.27
C LEU A 828 8.32 -66.94 3.37
N LEU A 829 8.66 -67.62 2.28
CA LEU A 829 8.91 -69.06 2.31
C LEU A 829 10.06 -69.42 3.27
N ASN A 830 11.11 -68.60 3.31
CA ASN A 830 12.24 -68.78 4.23
C ASN A 830 11.90 -68.43 5.69
N GLU A 831 10.81 -67.68 5.92
CA GLU A 831 10.31 -67.33 7.26
C GLU A 831 9.39 -68.42 7.85
N GLU A 832 8.93 -69.38 7.05
CA GLU A 832 8.13 -70.51 7.55
C GLU A 832 8.90 -71.32 8.58
N LYS A 833 8.26 -71.62 9.71
CA LYS A 833 8.86 -72.36 10.82
C LYS A 833 8.01 -73.58 11.15
N ASP A 834 8.67 -74.68 11.44
CA ASP A 834 8.05 -75.90 11.93
C ASP A 834 9.00 -76.53 12.96
N LEU A 835 8.81 -76.16 14.23
CA LEU A 835 9.74 -76.47 15.31
C LEU A 835 9.02 -77.15 16.47
N ILE A 836 9.73 -78.05 17.15
CA ILE A 836 9.28 -78.68 18.39
C ILE A 836 9.96 -77.93 19.55
N ALA A 837 9.17 -77.36 20.45
CA ALA A 837 9.62 -76.65 21.64
C ALA A 837 9.15 -77.39 22.90
N GLU A 838 10.06 -77.58 23.86
CA GLU A 838 9.74 -78.22 25.14
C GLU A 838 9.50 -77.16 26.22
N LYS A 839 8.35 -77.24 26.90
CA LYS A 839 7.99 -76.30 27.96
C LYS A 839 7.37 -77.09 29.11
N ASN A 840 8.01 -77.02 30.29
CA ASN A 840 7.59 -77.75 31.50
C ASN A 840 7.47 -79.28 31.32
N GLY A 841 8.39 -79.91 30.56
CA GLY A 841 8.39 -81.36 30.31
C GLY A 841 7.36 -81.83 29.27
N GLU A 842 6.65 -80.91 28.61
CA GLU A 842 5.70 -81.20 27.54
C GLU A 842 6.21 -80.62 26.20
N LYS A 843 6.13 -81.42 25.13
CA LYS A 843 6.54 -80.99 23.78
C LYS A 843 5.38 -80.32 23.05
N TYR A 844 5.64 -79.16 22.45
CA TYR A 844 4.70 -78.40 21.62
C TYR A 844 5.27 -78.25 20.21
N ARG A 845 4.44 -78.44 19.18
CA ARG A 845 4.77 -78.09 17.80
C ARG A 845 4.32 -76.65 17.54
N ILE A 846 5.22 -75.80 17.08
CA ILE A 846 4.95 -74.43 16.65
C ILE A 846 5.16 -74.37 15.14
N LYS A 847 4.07 -74.15 14.40
CA LYS A 847 4.08 -74.04 12.94
C LYS A 847 3.67 -72.63 12.52
N VAL A 848 4.47 -71.99 11.68
CA VAL A 848 4.18 -70.71 11.03
C VAL A 848 4.35 -70.91 9.53
N TRP A 849 3.30 -70.64 8.75
CA TRP A 849 3.30 -70.76 7.30
C TRP A 849 2.46 -69.67 6.66
N TYR A 850 2.56 -69.49 5.35
CA TYR A 850 1.79 -68.49 4.63
C TYR A 850 0.85 -69.14 3.63
N GLU A 851 -0.34 -68.57 3.46
CA GLU A 851 -1.33 -68.99 2.47
C GLU A 851 -1.70 -67.81 1.58
N ILE A 852 -1.83 -68.07 0.28
CA ILE A 852 -2.38 -67.10 -0.68
C ILE A 852 -3.86 -67.40 -0.84
N HIS A 853 -4.70 -66.44 -0.44
CA HIS A 853 -6.15 -66.53 -0.53
C HIS A 853 -6.66 -65.74 -1.74
N ILE A 854 -7.22 -66.43 -2.72
CA ILE A 854 -7.79 -65.80 -3.92
C ILE A 854 -9.30 -65.63 -3.71
N PRO A 855 -9.82 -64.40 -3.53
CA PRO A 855 -11.21 -64.17 -3.13
C PRO A 855 -12.23 -64.72 -4.12
N GLU A 856 -11.97 -64.53 -5.42
CA GLU A 856 -12.85 -64.98 -6.51
C GLU A 856 -13.01 -66.51 -6.58
N GLU A 857 -12.02 -67.26 -6.08
CA GLU A 857 -11.98 -68.72 -6.18
C GLU A 857 -12.31 -69.43 -4.86
N ASN A 858 -12.47 -68.66 -3.77
CA ASN A 858 -12.58 -69.13 -2.39
C ASN A 858 -11.53 -70.22 -2.07
N LEU A 859 -10.30 -69.97 -2.50
CA LEU A 859 -9.20 -70.93 -2.48
C LEU A 859 -8.03 -70.37 -1.66
N ALA A 860 -7.62 -71.11 -0.63
CA ALA A 860 -6.40 -70.87 0.13
C ALA A 860 -5.31 -71.85 -0.33
N ILE A 861 -4.22 -71.32 -0.87
CA ILE A 861 -3.12 -72.13 -1.38
C ILE A 861 -1.88 -71.92 -0.51
N PRO A 862 -1.30 -72.98 0.09
CA PRO A 862 -0.06 -72.85 0.87
C PRO A 862 1.09 -72.32 0.00
N LEU A 863 1.84 -71.34 0.51
CA LEU A 863 2.92 -70.67 -0.20
C LEU A 863 3.98 -71.66 -0.73
N ARG A 864 4.33 -72.66 0.08
CA ARG A 864 5.27 -73.73 -0.26
C ARG A 864 4.84 -74.61 -1.45
N SER A 865 3.57 -74.58 -1.84
CA SER A 865 3.09 -75.28 -3.04
C SER A 865 3.21 -74.44 -4.32
N ILE A 866 3.37 -73.13 -4.17
CA ILE A 866 3.43 -72.15 -5.26
C ILE A 866 4.88 -71.76 -5.58
N VAL A 867 5.73 -71.67 -4.55
CA VAL A 867 7.15 -71.26 -4.69
C VAL A 867 8.04 -72.50 -4.59
N GLY A 868 8.87 -72.73 -5.61
CA GLY A 868 9.86 -73.82 -5.64
C GLY A 868 11.09 -73.56 -4.73
N GLU A 869 11.93 -74.58 -4.56
CA GLU A 869 13.16 -74.50 -3.72
C GLU A 869 14.17 -73.46 -4.25
N GLU A 870 14.15 -73.18 -5.56
CA GLU A 870 14.96 -72.12 -6.19
C GLU A 870 14.25 -70.75 -6.25
N CYS A 871 13.16 -70.57 -5.49
CA CYS A 871 12.35 -69.35 -5.47
C CYS A 871 11.71 -68.95 -6.82
N GLU A 872 11.46 -69.95 -7.66
CA GLU A 872 10.63 -69.85 -8.86
C GLU A 872 9.15 -69.93 -8.49
N VAL A 873 8.32 -69.02 -9.01
CA VAL A 873 6.86 -69.05 -8.82
C VAL A 873 6.27 -69.93 -9.91
N LYS A 874 5.61 -71.03 -9.51
CA LYS A 874 5.07 -72.07 -10.41
C LYS A 874 3.64 -71.77 -10.91
N GLU A 875 3.07 -70.64 -10.51
CA GLU A 875 1.72 -70.18 -10.81
C GLU A 875 1.77 -68.80 -11.50
N ASP A 876 0.66 -68.38 -12.12
CA ASP A 876 0.57 -67.06 -12.77
C ASP A 876 0.72 -65.93 -11.74
N LEU A 877 1.75 -65.10 -11.91
CA LEU A 877 2.03 -63.96 -11.03
C LEU A 877 0.87 -62.96 -10.97
N ASN A 878 0.10 -62.79 -12.05
CA ASN A 878 -1.06 -61.89 -12.04
C ASN A 878 -2.19 -62.43 -11.14
N ARG A 879 -2.32 -63.75 -11.06
CA ARG A 879 -3.31 -64.42 -10.20
C ARG A 879 -2.95 -64.25 -8.72
N ILE A 880 -1.65 -64.26 -8.38
CA ILE A 880 -1.14 -64.04 -7.03
C ILE A 880 -1.17 -62.55 -6.65
N LEU A 881 -0.98 -61.66 -7.63
CA LEU A 881 -0.95 -60.21 -7.43
C LEU A 881 -2.21 -59.66 -6.79
N TRP A 882 -3.38 -60.27 -7.04
CA TRP A 882 -4.67 -59.87 -6.47
C TRP A 882 -5.17 -60.74 -5.31
N GLY A 883 -4.44 -61.81 -4.94
CA GLY A 883 -4.78 -62.68 -3.80
C GLY A 883 -4.14 -62.24 -2.48
N TYR A 884 -4.80 -62.43 -1.33
CA TYR A 884 -4.29 -62.01 -0.03
C TYR A 884 -3.22 -62.96 0.51
N ILE A 885 -2.09 -62.42 0.97
CA ILE A 885 -1.06 -63.21 1.69
C ILE A 885 -1.42 -63.25 3.17
N VAL A 886 -1.77 -64.41 3.71
CA VAL A 886 -2.20 -64.59 5.09
C VAL A 886 -1.19 -65.45 5.86
N GLU A 887 -0.62 -64.90 6.93
CA GLU A 887 0.19 -65.64 7.90
C GLU A 887 -0.70 -66.53 8.76
N LYS A 888 -0.37 -67.82 8.83
CA LYS A 888 -1.00 -68.80 9.70
C LYS A 888 -0.03 -69.24 10.76
N ARG A 889 -0.51 -69.32 11.99
CA ARG A 889 0.25 -69.79 13.14
C ARG A 889 -0.56 -70.82 13.92
N GLU A 890 0.08 -71.95 14.21
CA GLU A 890 -0.48 -73.02 15.02
C GLU A 890 0.50 -73.38 16.14
N GLN A 891 0.00 -73.51 17.36
CA GLN A 891 0.74 -74.07 18.49
C GLN A 891 -0.08 -75.20 19.10
N LYS A 892 0.42 -76.43 19.00
CA LYS A 892 -0.29 -77.62 19.45
C LYS A 892 0.60 -78.47 20.35
N LYS A 893 0.03 -79.00 21.44
CA LYS A 893 0.71 -79.96 22.32
C LYS A 893 0.83 -81.29 21.59
N ILE A 894 2.04 -81.85 21.53
CA ILE A 894 2.31 -83.13 20.88
C ILE A 894 1.83 -84.25 21.79
N MET A 895 0.89 -85.05 21.31
CA MET A 895 0.37 -86.24 21.98
C MET A 895 0.92 -87.51 21.31
N GLU A 896 0.93 -88.63 22.03
CA GLU A 896 1.31 -89.92 21.44
C GLU A 896 0.44 -90.28 20.23
N GLY A 897 1.07 -90.86 19.22
CA GLY A 897 0.47 -91.23 17.94
C GLY A 897 0.04 -90.06 17.06
N GLU A 898 0.61 -88.87 17.25
CA GLU A 898 0.32 -87.67 16.46
C GLU A 898 1.21 -87.61 15.22
N PHE A 899 0.60 -87.34 14.06
CA PHE A 899 1.25 -87.34 12.76
C PHE A 899 0.63 -86.28 11.86
N GLU A 900 1.32 -85.94 10.77
CA GLU A 900 0.83 -85.05 9.73
C GLU A 900 0.73 -85.79 8.41
N ILE A 901 -0.27 -85.42 7.61
CA ILE A 901 -0.37 -85.79 6.20
C ILE A 901 -0.15 -84.52 5.38
N SER A 902 0.74 -84.59 4.40
CA SER A 902 0.96 -83.52 3.43
C SER A 902 0.94 -84.08 2.01
N VAL A 903 0.60 -83.26 1.02
CA VAL A 903 0.56 -83.65 -0.38
C VAL A 903 1.52 -82.80 -1.19
N SER A 904 2.18 -83.41 -2.16
CA SER A 904 3.15 -82.73 -3.04
C SER A 904 2.50 -81.69 -3.97
N ARG A 905 1.20 -81.81 -4.25
CA ARG A 905 0.40 -80.83 -5.01
C ARG A 905 -0.99 -80.71 -4.38
N ALA A 906 -1.32 -79.50 -3.91
CA ALA A 906 -2.61 -79.20 -3.27
C ALA A 906 -3.72 -78.92 -4.29
N SER A 907 -3.38 -78.54 -5.52
CA SER A 907 -4.30 -78.37 -6.65
C SER A 907 -3.72 -78.98 -7.93
N ILE A 908 -4.58 -79.52 -8.79
CA ILE A 908 -4.19 -80.05 -10.10
C ILE A 908 -5.25 -79.67 -11.12
N THR A 909 -4.81 -79.03 -12.20
CA THR A 909 -5.64 -78.66 -13.34
C THR A 909 -5.29 -79.54 -14.53
N GLY A 910 -6.28 -80.11 -15.20
CA GLY A 910 -6.09 -81.10 -16.25
C GLY A 910 -7.38 -81.37 -17.03
N LYS A 911 -7.29 -82.14 -18.12
CA LYS A 911 -8.46 -82.42 -18.96
C LYS A 911 -9.42 -83.38 -18.24
N PRO A 912 -10.75 -83.22 -18.35
CA PRO A 912 -11.68 -84.21 -17.82
C PRO A 912 -11.37 -85.62 -18.32
N GLY A 913 -11.03 -86.53 -17.41
CA GLY A 913 -10.60 -87.90 -17.70
C GLY A 913 -9.10 -88.18 -17.53
N GLU A 914 -8.25 -87.14 -17.43
CA GLU A 914 -6.80 -87.26 -17.24
C GLU A 914 -6.46 -87.87 -15.87
N GLU A 915 -5.61 -88.90 -15.86
CA GLU A 915 -5.10 -89.51 -14.62
C GLU A 915 -3.99 -88.66 -14.01
N VAL A 916 -4.06 -88.46 -12.70
CA VAL A 916 -3.15 -87.62 -11.94
C VAL A 916 -2.64 -88.39 -10.73
N GLU A 917 -1.33 -88.28 -10.49
CA GLU A 917 -0.66 -88.88 -9.33
C GLU A 917 -0.13 -87.77 -8.42
N VAL A 918 -0.38 -87.90 -7.12
CA VAL A 918 0.12 -86.99 -6.09
C VAL A 918 0.80 -87.81 -5.02
N GLU A 919 2.04 -87.46 -4.69
CA GLU A 919 2.73 -88.02 -3.54
C GLU A 919 2.14 -87.45 -2.25
N VAL A 920 1.73 -88.35 -1.36
CA VAL A 920 1.19 -88.11 -0.02
C VAL A 920 2.25 -88.50 1.00
N THR A 921 2.73 -87.57 1.79
CA THR A 921 3.72 -87.83 2.84
C THR A 921 3.03 -87.88 4.20
N VAL A 922 3.16 -89.00 4.89
CA VAL A 922 2.75 -89.18 6.29
C VAL A 922 3.99 -89.09 7.17
N LYS A 923 4.02 -88.15 8.11
CA LYS A 923 5.18 -87.89 8.97
C LYS A 923 4.78 -87.96 10.44
N PRO A 924 5.44 -88.77 11.28
CA PRO A 924 5.19 -88.76 12.72
C PRO A 924 5.64 -87.42 13.31
N ILE A 925 4.82 -86.87 14.21
CA ILE A 925 5.11 -85.65 14.98
C ILE A 925 5.59 -86.05 16.38
N SER A 926 5.07 -87.14 16.94
CA SER A 926 5.51 -87.72 18.19
C SER A 926 6.62 -88.77 17.98
N ASP A 927 7.44 -89.00 19.00
CA ASP A 927 8.62 -89.87 18.92
C ASP A 927 8.28 -91.37 19.10
N ASP A 928 7.01 -91.70 19.37
CA ASP A 928 6.54 -93.09 19.53
C ASP A 928 6.29 -93.77 18.18
N GLU A 929 6.38 -95.11 18.18
CA GLU A 929 6.05 -95.93 17.01
C GLU A 929 4.55 -96.25 16.98
N PHE A 930 3.90 -96.00 15.84
CA PHE A 930 2.47 -96.25 15.65
C PHE A 930 2.11 -96.48 14.18
N THR A 931 0.94 -97.09 13.92
CA THR A 931 0.41 -97.25 12.57
C THR A 931 -0.67 -96.22 12.28
N VAL A 932 -0.75 -95.77 11.03
CA VAL A 932 -1.77 -94.85 10.52
C VAL A 932 -2.52 -95.53 9.39
N SER A 933 -3.82 -95.73 9.60
CA SER A 933 -4.74 -96.14 8.54
C SER A 933 -5.10 -94.94 7.66
N LEU A 934 -4.90 -95.03 6.34
CA LEU A 934 -5.15 -93.97 5.37
C LEU A 934 -6.36 -94.30 4.50
N SER A 935 -7.16 -93.28 4.22
CA SER A 935 -8.32 -93.36 3.34
C SER A 935 -8.41 -92.11 2.46
N SER A 936 -9.04 -92.23 1.30
CA SER A 936 -9.26 -91.10 0.40
C SER A 936 -10.72 -91.01 0.01
N SER A 937 -11.28 -89.80 0.01
CA SER A 937 -12.68 -89.57 -0.38
C SER A 937 -12.93 -89.79 -1.88
N PHE A 938 -11.87 -89.79 -2.69
CA PHE A 938 -11.93 -90.03 -4.14
C PHE A 938 -10.54 -90.39 -4.67
N GLY A 939 -10.45 -91.31 -5.63
CA GLY A 939 -9.17 -91.89 -6.07
C GLY A 939 -8.70 -93.04 -5.16
N LYS A 940 -7.50 -93.56 -5.42
CA LYS A 940 -6.92 -94.70 -4.69
C LYS A 940 -5.55 -94.34 -4.13
N LEU A 941 -5.30 -94.75 -2.90
CA LEU A 941 -3.97 -94.75 -2.29
C LEU A 941 -3.28 -96.07 -2.59
N GLU A 942 -1.96 -96.02 -2.78
CA GLU A 942 -1.13 -97.21 -3.01
C GLU A 942 -1.13 -98.16 -1.82
N VAL A 943 -1.20 -97.63 -0.60
CA VAL A 943 -1.36 -98.38 0.65
C VAL A 943 -2.39 -97.69 1.54
N ASP A 944 -3.14 -98.49 2.31
CA ASP A 944 -4.20 -98.07 3.23
C ASP A 944 -3.78 -98.11 4.70
N GLU A 945 -2.58 -98.60 5.02
CA GLU A 945 -1.97 -98.49 6.35
C GLU A 945 -0.45 -98.26 6.23
N VAL A 946 0.09 -97.36 7.05
CA VAL A 946 1.53 -97.07 7.13
C VAL A 946 2.03 -97.15 8.56
N GLU A 947 3.17 -97.82 8.77
CA GLU A 947 3.84 -97.90 10.06
C GLU A 947 4.90 -96.79 10.16
N LEU A 948 4.83 -95.96 11.21
CA LEU A 948 5.73 -94.82 11.42
C LEU A 948 6.70 -95.15 12.56
N LYS A 949 7.98 -95.37 12.21
CA LYS A 949 9.09 -95.64 13.14
C LYS A 949 10.08 -94.48 13.18
N GLY A 950 9.59 -93.30 13.58
CA GLY A 950 10.37 -92.05 13.65
C GLY A 950 10.71 -91.39 12.29
N GLY A 951 10.50 -92.07 11.16
CA GLY A 951 10.71 -91.54 9.80
C GLY A 951 9.41 -91.18 9.08
N LYS A 952 9.48 -90.28 8.09
CA LYS A 952 8.35 -89.98 7.18
C LYS A 952 8.20 -91.08 6.13
N VAL A 953 6.95 -91.44 5.81
CA VAL A 953 6.59 -92.42 4.78
C VAL A 953 5.87 -91.69 3.64
N ARG A 954 6.23 -91.99 2.39
CA ARG A 954 5.59 -91.42 1.19
C ARG A 954 4.72 -92.49 0.53
N VAL A 955 3.49 -92.13 0.19
CA VAL A 955 2.48 -92.98 -0.43
C VAL A 955 1.96 -92.27 -1.66
N LYS A 956 1.73 -92.97 -2.77
CA LYS A 956 1.14 -92.34 -3.95
C LYS A 956 -0.38 -92.41 -3.90
N TRP A 957 -1.01 -91.26 -4.14
CA TRP A 957 -2.44 -91.18 -4.43
C TRP A 957 -2.63 -91.03 -5.94
N ARG A 958 -3.58 -91.78 -6.51
CA ARG A 958 -3.96 -91.69 -7.92
C ARG A 958 -5.44 -91.39 -8.06
N GLY A 959 -5.77 -90.39 -8.85
CA GLY A 959 -7.14 -90.03 -9.20
C GLY A 959 -7.26 -89.61 -10.66
N ARG A 960 -8.47 -89.27 -11.08
CA ARG A 960 -8.73 -88.73 -12.41
C ARG A 960 -9.45 -87.40 -12.31
N ILE A 961 -9.15 -86.46 -13.20
CA ILE A 961 -9.81 -85.15 -13.22
C ILE A 961 -11.26 -85.34 -13.71
N LEU A 962 -12.23 -84.78 -12.98
CA LEU A 962 -13.65 -84.86 -13.31
C LEU A 962 -14.11 -83.61 -14.04
N LYS A 963 -15.24 -83.70 -14.78
CA LYS A 963 -15.86 -82.57 -15.50
C LYS A 963 -16.27 -81.37 -14.62
N VAL A 964 -16.31 -81.56 -13.30
CA VAL A 964 -16.59 -80.51 -12.31
C VAL A 964 -15.46 -80.45 -11.29
N LYS A 965 -15.19 -79.25 -10.76
CA LYS A 965 -14.20 -79.03 -9.69
C LYS A 965 -14.53 -79.95 -8.51
N ARG A 966 -13.53 -80.69 -8.00
CA ARG A 966 -13.73 -81.64 -6.90
C ARG A 966 -12.58 -81.59 -5.90
N GLU A 967 -12.92 -81.44 -4.63
CA GLU A 967 -11.99 -81.60 -3.51
C GLU A 967 -11.90 -83.08 -3.12
N VAL A 968 -10.68 -83.57 -3.00
CA VAL A 968 -10.33 -84.91 -2.52
C VAL A 968 -9.73 -84.76 -1.14
N VAL A 969 -10.25 -85.49 -0.17
CA VAL A 969 -9.78 -85.47 1.23
C VAL A 969 -9.12 -86.80 1.52
N ILE A 970 -7.84 -86.76 1.88
CA ILE A 970 -7.07 -87.91 2.35
C ILE A 970 -7.04 -87.84 3.87
N ARG A 971 -7.60 -88.85 4.53
CA ARG A 971 -7.68 -88.94 5.99
C ARG A 971 -6.81 -90.06 6.50
N GLY A 972 -6.00 -89.78 7.51
CA GLY A 972 -5.31 -90.78 8.29
C GLY A 972 -5.87 -90.86 9.69
N LYS A 973 -5.86 -92.06 10.27
CA LYS A 973 -6.17 -92.30 11.68
C LYS A 973 -5.11 -93.22 12.29
N SER A 974 -4.42 -92.73 13.32
CA SER A 974 -3.49 -93.57 14.08
C SER A 974 -4.20 -94.57 14.95
N ASN A 975 -3.56 -95.71 15.21
CA ASN A 975 -4.03 -96.69 16.17
C ASN A 975 -4.07 -96.16 17.63
N LYS A 976 -3.49 -94.98 17.89
CA LYS A 976 -3.60 -94.20 19.13
C LYS A 976 -4.75 -93.19 19.14
N GLY A 977 -5.58 -93.19 18.09
CA GLY A 977 -6.81 -92.40 18.02
C GLY A 977 -6.63 -90.94 17.57
N LYS A 978 -5.49 -90.56 16.99
CA LYS A 978 -5.30 -89.25 16.36
C LYS A 978 -5.64 -89.29 14.89
N GLU A 979 -6.20 -88.21 14.37
CA GLU A 979 -6.59 -88.09 12.97
C GLU A 979 -5.91 -86.88 12.36
N ALA A 980 -5.49 -87.01 11.10
CA ALA A 980 -4.98 -85.90 10.29
C ALA A 980 -5.54 -86.03 8.88
N GLU A 981 -5.76 -84.90 8.20
CA GLU A 981 -6.23 -84.91 6.82
C GLU A 981 -5.44 -83.94 5.93
N ALA A 982 -5.36 -84.28 4.65
CA ALA A 982 -4.82 -83.42 3.60
C ALA A 982 -5.80 -83.35 2.43
N LYS A 983 -5.82 -82.23 1.72
CA LYS A 983 -6.78 -81.98 0.63
C LYS A 983 -6.06 -81.81 -0.71
N ILE A 984 -6.64 -82.36 -1.77
CA ILE A 984 -6.21 -82.17 -3.16
C ILE A 984 -7.40 -81.65 -3.95
N LEU A 985 -7.26 -80.50 -4.59
CA LEU A 985 -8.31 -79.92 -5.43
C LEU A 985 -8.10 -80.24 -6.90
N LEU A 986 -9.02 -80.98 -7.50
CA LEU A 986 -9.02 -81.30 -8.94
C LEU A 986 -9.87 -80.29 -9.70
N ILE A 987 -9.27 -79.62 -10.69
CA ILE A 987 -9.91 -78.57 -11.49
C ILE A 987 -9.96 -79.02 -12.95
N PRO A 988 -11.16 -79.17 -13.56
CA PRO A 988 -11.29 -79.44 -14.98
C PRO A 988 -10.87 -78.24 -15.82
N LYS A 989 -10.02 -78.48 -16.81
CA LYS A 989 -9.81 -77.55 -17.93
C LYS A 989 -10.84 -77.85 -19.02
N LEU A 990 -11.88 -77.04 -19.13
CA LEU A 990 -12.89 -77.16 -20.19
C LEU A 990 -12.30 -76.64 -21.51
N GLU A 991 -11.98 -77.54 -22.45
CA GLU A 991 -11.19 -77.22 -23.64
C GLU A 991 -11.92 -76.44 -24.75
N ASP A 992 -13.23 -76.23 -24.68
CA ASP A 992 -13.91 -75.73 -25.87
C ASP A 992 -14.03 -74.22 -25.95
N VAL A 993 -13.63 -73.45 -24.93
CA VAL A 993 -13.70 -71.98 -24.94
C VAL A 993 -12.31 -71.36 -24.97
N ILE A 994 -11.93 -70.79 -26.10
CA ILE A 994 -10.69 -70.03 -26.28
C ILE A 994 -10.96 -68.55 -26.13
N GLU A 995 -10.06 -67.83 -25.48
CA GLU A 995 -10.09 -66.36 -25.43
C GLU A 995 -9.00 -65.82 -26.35
N VAL A 996 -9.40 -64.98 -27.30
CA VAL A 996 -8.51 -64.43 -28.33
C VAL A 996 -8.68 -62.93 -28.40
N LYS A 997 -7.59 -62.20 -28.66
CA LYS A 997 -7.64 -60.75 -28.90
C LYS A 997 -7.96 -60.41 -30.36
N GLU A 998 -7.83 -61.39 -31.25
CA GLU A 998 -8.09 -61.25 -32.69
C GLU A 998 -8.77 -62.51 -33.21
N ILE A 999 -9.80 -62.36 -34.02
CA ILE A 999 -10.49 -63.50 -34.65
C ILE A 999 -9.84 -63.73 -36.02
N LYS A 1000 -9.05 -64.81 -36.12
CA LYS A 1000 -8.33 -65.23 -37.32
C LYS A 1000 -9.15 -66.23 -38.16
N GLU A 1001 -8.69 -66.48 -39.38
CA GLU A 1001 -9.30 -67.44 -40.33
C GLU A 1001 -9.55 -68.83 -39.72
N GLU A 1002 -8.64 -69.31 -38.87
CA GLU A 1002 -8.75 -70.60 -38.17
C GLU A 1002 -9.92 -70.70 -37.18
N HIS A 1003 -10.52 -69.57 -36.80
CA HIS A 1003 -11.68 -69.51 -35.90
C HIS A 1003 -13.02 -69.51 -36.65
N LYS A 1004 -13.03 -69.57 -37.99
CA LYS A 1004 -14.27 -69.71 -38.75
C LYS A 1004 -15.03 -70.97 -38.35
N GLY A 1005 -16.34 -70.83 -38.13
CA GLY A 1005 -17.22 -71.90 -37.64
C GLY A 1005 -17.31 -72.01 -36.11
N TYR A 1006 -16.53 -71.23 -35.35
CA TYR A 1006 -16.67 -71.14 -33.90
C TYR A 1006 -17.89 -70.26 -33.53
N LEU A 1007 -18.45 -70.45 -32.35
CA LEU A 1007 -19.48 -69.61 -31.75
C LEU A 1007 -18.84 -68.52 -30.91
N LEU A 1008 -19.16 -67.25 -31.14
CA LEU A 1008 -18.80 -66.16 -30.24
C LEU A 1008 -19.71 -66.20 -29.01
N LEU A 1009 -19.13 -66.42 -27.84
CA LEU A 1009 -19.87 -66.48 -26.57
C LEU A 1009 -19.95 -65.09 -25.91
N SER A 1010 -18.83 -64.37 -25.88
CA SER A 1010 -18.77 -63.06 -25.23
C SER A 1010 -17.60 -62.22 -25.70
N VAL A 1011 -17.72 -60.91 -25.51
CA VAL A 1011 -16.70 -59.88 -25.75
C VAL A 1011 -16.42 -59.20 -24.43
N HIS A 1012 -15.19 -59.28 -23.96
CA HIS A 1012 -14.77 -58.75 -22.66
C HIS A 1012 -13.87 -57.52 -22.80
N SER A 1013 -13.84 -56.72 -21.73
CA SER A 1013 -12.95 -55.55 -21.57
C SER A 1013 -13.21 -54.43 -22.57
N ILE A 1014 -14.48 -54.11 -22.84
CA ILE A 1014 -14.86 -52.98 -23.69
C ILE A 1014 -14.73 -51.70 -22.86
N LYS A 1015 -13.85 -50.79 -23.30
CA LYS A 1015 -13.45 -49.61 -22.51
C LYS A 1015 -13.96 -48.26 -23.02
N ASP A 1016 -14.51 -48.25 -24.23
CA ASP A 1016 -14.99 -47.05 -24.90
C ASP A 1016 -16.29 -47.32 -25.64
N VAL A 1017 -17.12 -46.28 -25.74
CA VAL A 1017 -18.45 -46.34 -26.35
C VAL A 1017 -18.37 -46.72 -27.84
N ASP A 1018 -17.35 -46.23 -28.56
CA ASP A 1018 -17.16 -46.56 -29.98
C ASP A 1018 -16.93 -48.06 -30.20
N SER A 1019 -16.25 -48.72 -29.27
CA SER A 1019 -16.03 -50.17 -29.31
C SER A 1019 -17.29 -50.95 -28.93
N LEU A 1020 -18.10 -50.42 -28.02
CA LEU A 1020 -19.40 -50.99 -27.63
C LEU A 1020 -20.41 -50.92 -28.79
N ASP A 1021 -20.48 -49.79 -29.49
CA ASP A 1021 -21.43 -49.56 -30.59
C ASP A 1021 -21.16 -50.48 -31.80
N ARG A 1022 -19.92 -50.94 -31.97
CA ARG A 1022 -19.51 -51.87 -33.05
C ARG A 1022 -19.95 -53.32 -32.82
N ILE A 1023 -20.52 -53.64 -31.66
CA ILE A 1023 -21.01 -54.99 -31.33
C ILE A 1023 -22.47 -55.11 -31.77
N GLU A 1024 -22.73 -55.77 -32.91
CA GLU A 1024 -24.06 -55.77 -33.54
C GLU A 1024 -24.92 -57.02 -33.30
N PHE A 1025 -24.56 -57.90 -32.36
CA PHE A 1025 -25.34 -59.11 -32.05
C PHE A 1025 -26.16 -58.93 -30.76
N LYS A 1026 -27.23 -59.73 -30.60
CA LYS A 1026 -28.06 -59.70 -29.38
C LYS A 1026 -27.34 -60.32 -28.20
N GLY A 1027 -27.43 -59.66 -27.04
CA GLY A 1027 -26.72 -60.10 -25.84
C GLY A 1027 -27.15 -59.34 -24.60
N SER A 1028 -26.48 -59.65 -23.49
CA SER A 1028 -26.54 -58.87 -22.26
C SER A 1028 -25.17 -58.26 -21.95
N ALA A 1029 -25.19 -57.05 -21.41
CA ALA A 1029 -24.03 -56.30 -20.96
C ALA A 1029 -23.99 -56.31 -19.42
N SER A 1030 -22.80 -56.54 -18.87
CA SER A 1030 -22.50 -56.43 -17.44
C SER A 1030 -21.21 -55.63 -17.26
N GLY A 1031 -21.14 -54.77 -16.26
CA GLY A 1031 -19.95 -53.97 -16.02
C GLY A 1031 -20.22 -52.67 -15.27
N SER A 1032 -19.35 -51.69 -15.50
CA SER A 1032 -19.42 -50.37 -14.86
C SER A 1032 -19.44 -49.24 -15.89
N LEU A 1033 -20.14 -48.17 -15.55
CA LEU A 1033 -20.27 -46.94 -16.32
C LEU A 1033 -19.95 -45.76 -15.40
N GLU A 1034 -19.05 -44.88 -15.81
CA GLU A 1034 -18.57 -43.74 -15.01
C GLU A 1034 -18.48 -42.45 -15.84
N PHE A 1035 -18.96 -41.34 -15.25
CA PHE A 1035 -18.80 -39.97 -15.75
C PHE A 1035 -18.01 -39.18 -14.70
N GLU A 1036 -17.03 -38.39 -15.13
CA GLU A 1036 -16.17 -37.61 -14.23
C GLU A 1036 -16.83 -36.29 -13.79
N GLU A 1037 -17.68 -35.68 -14.63
CA GLU A 1037 -18.34 -34.39 -14.36
C GLU A 1037 -19.81 -34.38 -14.82
N PRO A 1038 -20.80 -34.47 -13.90
CA PRO A 1038 -20.65 -34.73 -12.47
C PRO A 1038 -20.16 -36.17 -12.20
N LEU A 1039 -19.42 -36.36 -11.10
CA LEU A 1039 -18.92 -37.67 -10.69
C LEU A 1039 -20.11 -38.61 -10.43
N TRP A 1040 -20.36 -39.52 -11.37
CA TRP A 1040 -21.44 -40.49 -11.30
C TRP A 1040 -20.95 -41.84 -11.79
N ARG A 1041 -21.09 -42.86 -10.95
CA ARG A 1041 -20.67 -44.23 -11.25
C ARG A 1041 -21.81 -45.20 -10.94
N THR A 1042 -22.01 -46.16 -11.83
CA THR A 1042 -22.95 -47.25 -11.63
C THR A 1042 -22.36 -48.58 -12.07
N GLU A 1043 -22.83 -49.66 -11.46
CA GLU A 1043 -22.53 -51.03 -11.83
C GLU A 1043 -23.84 -51.73 -12.20
N PHE A 1044 -23.79 -52.53 -13.25
CA PHE A 1044 -24.98 -53.19 -13.80
C PHE A 1044 -24.62 -54.61 -14.22
N GLN A 1045 -25.61 -55.49 -14.17
CA GLN A 1045 -25.44 -56.90 -14.47
C GLN A 1045 -26.63 -57.39 -15.30
N ASP A 1046 -26.31 -58.16 -16.35
CA ASP A 1046 -27.26 -58.80 -17.26
C ASP A 1046 -28.31 -57.86 -17.89
N VAL A 1047 -27.91 -56.64 -18.23
CA VAL A 1047 -28.78 -55.68 -18.92
C VAL A 1047 -28.79 -56.00 -20.41
N ASP A 1048 -29.95 -56.00 -21.07
CA ASP A 1048 -30.02 -56.19 -22.52
C ASP A 1048 -29.11 -55.20 -23.26
N LEU A 1049 -28.31 -55.67 -24.21
CA LEU A 1049 -27.24 -54.90 -24.85
C LEU A 1049 -27.76 -53.65 -25.56
N GLU A 1050 -28.91 -53.74 -26.23
CA GLU A 1050 -29.47 -52.59 -26.95
C GLU A 1050 -30.07 -51.58 -25.97
N VAL A 1051 -30.68 -52.05 -24.88
CA VAL A 1051 -31.11 -51.18 -23.78
C VAL A 1051 -29.91 -50.49 -23.15
N PHE A 1052 -28.81 -51.21 -22.93
CA PHE A 1052 -27.59 -50.65 -22.34
C PHE A 1052 -26.95 -49.58 -23.23
N LYS A 1053 -26.80 -49.84 -24.54
CA LYS A 1053 -26.31 -48.82 -25.49
C LYS A 1053 -27.21 -47.59 -25.52
N HIS A 1054 -28.53 -47.78 -25.46
CA HIS A 1054 -29.47 -46.66 -25.40
C HIS A 1054 -29.29 -45.83 -24.11
N ILE A 1055 -29.13 -46.49 -22.95
CA ILE A 1055 -28.82 -45.80 -21.68
C ILE A 1055 -27.51 -45.02 -21.80
N VAL A 1056 -26.44 -45.62 -22.31
CA VAL A 1056 -25.14 -44.94 -22.47
C VAL A 1056 -25.27 -43.70 -23.36
N LYS A 1057 -26.04 -43.78 -24.44
CA LYS A 1057 -26.29 -42.65 -25.34
C LYS A 1057 -27.09 -41.52 -24.68
N GLU A 1058 -28.21 -41.84 -24.03
CA GLU A 1058 -29.04 -40.86 -23.32
C GLU A 1058 -28.25 -40.18 -22.20
N MET A 1059 -27.45 -40.94 -21.46
CA MET A 1059 -26.62 -40.39 -20.38
C MET A 1059 -25.48 -39.52 -20.91
N LYS A 1060 -24.87 -39.87 -22.04
CA LYS A 1060 -23.89 -39.04 -22.73
C LYS A 1060 -24.49 -37.71 -23.22
N GLU A 1061 -25.72 -37.72 -23.74
CA GLU A 1061 -26.44 -36.50 -24.12
C GLU A 1061 -26.81 -35.66 -22.89
N PHE A 1062 -27.28 -36.31 -21.82
CA PHE A 1062 -27.67 -35.64 -20.57
C PHE A 1062 -26.48 -34.97 -19.85
N PHE A 1063 -25.32 -35.64 -19.79
CA PHE A 1063 -24.13 -35.13 -19.11
C PHE A 1063 -23.16 -34.39 -20.04
N GLU A 1064 -23.47 -34.26 -21.33
CA GLU A 1064 -22.64 -33.62 -22.36
C GLU A 1064 -21.16 -34.08 -22.38
N SER A 1065 -20.88 -35.29 -21.88
CA SER A 1065 -19.52 -35.84 -21.71
C SER A 1065 -19.47 -37.31 -22.11
N ASN A 1066 -18.30 -37.80 -22.51
CA ASN A 1066 -18.13 -39.21 -22.83
C ASN A 1066 -17.92 -40.01 -21.54
N PRO A 1067 -18.68 -41.11 -21.33
CA PRO A 1067 -18.43 -41.97 -20.19
C PRO A 1067 -17.18 -42.82 -20.39
N THR A 1068 -16.52 -43.12 -19.28
CA THR A 1068 -15.59 -44.24 -19.17
C THR A 1068 -16.40 -45.50 -18.88
N ILE A 1069 -16.21 -46.54 -19.69
CA ILE A 1069 -16.93 -47.81 -19.52
C ILE A 1069 -15.95 -48.95 -19.26
N ASN A 1070 -16.42 -50.00 -18.58
CA ASN A 1070 -15.73 -51.28 -18.52
C ASN A 1070 -16.78 -52.38 -18.54
N VAL A 1071 -17.04 -52.90 -19.74
CA VAL A 1071 -18.24 -53.72 -20.01
C VAL A 1071 -17.85 -55.01 -20.68
N ASP A 1072 -18.49 -56.08 -20.22
CA ASP A 1072 -18.46 -57.40 -20.81
C ASP A 1072 -19.83 -57.70 -21.43
N VAL A 1073 -19.84 -58.13 -22.68
CA VAL A 1073 -21.06 -58.43 -23.43
C VAL A 1073 -21.12 -59.93 -23.72
N VAL A 1074 -22.18 -60.58 -23.28
CA VAL A 1074 -22.44 -62.02 -23.51
C VAL A 1074 -23.49 -62.16 -24.59
N ALA A 1075 -23.20 -62.92 -25.64
CA ALA A 1075 -24.14 -63.19 -26.72
C ALA A 1075 -25.31 -64.05 -26.20
N SER A 1076 -26.54 -63.60 -26.45
CA SER A 1076 -27.77 -64.34 -26.13
C SER A 1076 -28.29 -65.15 -27.32
N GLU A 1077 -27.69 -64.96 -28.51
CA GLU A 1077 -27.94 -65.72 -29.73
C GLU A 1077 -26.69 -66.46 -30.22
N GLU A 1078 -26.88 -67.49 -31.05
CA GLU A 1078 -25.76 -68.23 -31.65
C GLU A 1078 -25.06 -67.38 -32.74
N VAL A 1079 -23.99 -66.69 -32.37
CA VAL A 1079 -23.18 -65.91 -33.31
C VAL A 1079 -22.06 -66.78 -33.88
N VAL A 1080 -22.25 -67.31 -35.09
CA VAL A 1080 -21.23 -68.14 -35.76
C VAL A 1080 -20.22 -67.24 -36.48
N ILE A 1081 -18.94 -67.40 -36.17
CA ILE A 1081 -17.84 -66.69 -36.82
C ILE A 1081 -17.75 -67.10 -38.30
N ASN A 1082 -18.01 -66.14 -39.19
CA ASN A 1082 -17.85 -66.23 -40.63
C ASN A 1082 -17.10 -64.99 -41.16
N ASP A 1083 -16.79 -64.95 -42.46
CA ASP A 1083 -16.10 -63.81 -43.10
C ASP A 1083 -16.71 -62.45 -42.76
N LEU A 1084 -18.05 -62.35 -42.76
CA LEU A 1084 -18.76 -61.11 -42.48
C LEU A 1084 -18.61 -60.69 -41.01
N VAL A 1085 -18.71 -61.62 -40.07
CA VAL A 1085 -18.56 -61.35 -38.63
C VAL A 1085 -17.11 -60.96 -38.30
N ILE A 1086 -16.12 -61.61 -38.94
CA ILE A 1086 -14.70 -61.25 -38.79
C ILE A 1086 -14.45 -59.83 -39.26
N GLU A 1087 -14.95 -59.43 -40.44
CA GLU A 1087 -14.78 -58.05 -40.95
C GLU A 1087 -15.47 -57.02 -40.05
N LYS A 1088 -16.68 -57.30 -39.55
CA LYS A 1088 -17.40 -56.40 -38.63
C LYS A 1088 -16.66 -56.20 -37.31
N LEU A 1089 -16.08 -57.26 -36.75
CA LEU A 1089 -15.38 -57.21 -35.46
C LEU A 1089 -13.89 -56.84 -35.57
N ARG A 1090 -13.31 -56.81 -36.78
CA ARG A 1090 -11.89 -56.46 -37.01
C ARG A 1090 -11.45 -55.14 -36.34
N PRO A 1091 -12.23 -54.05 -36.32
CA PRO A 1091 -11.84 -52.82 -35.64
C PRO A 1091 -11.64 -52.95 -34.13
N LEU A 1092 -12.18 -54.02 -33.52
CA LEU A 1092 -12.07 -54.32 -32.09
C LEU A 1092 -10.87 -55.22 -31.77
N PHE A 1093 -10.16 -55.73 -32.78
CA PHE A 1093 -9.01 -56.61 -32.59
C PHE A 1093 -7.89 -55.88 -31.82
N GLY A 1094 -7.35 -56.56 -30.81
CA GLY A 1094 -6.35 -56.00 -29.89
C GLY A 1094 -6.92 -55.05 -28.82
N LYS A 1095 -8.12 -54.50 -29.02
CA LYS A 1095 -8.79 -53.60 -28.07
C LYS A 1095 -9.64 -54.36 -27.04
N VAL A 1096 -10.32 -55.43 -27.48
CA VAL A 1096 -11.19 -56.27 -26.63
C VAL A 1096 -10.72 -57.72 -26.64
N LYS A 1097 -11.34 -58.56 -25.82
CA LYS A 1097 -11.09 -60.02 -25.78
C LYS A 1097 -12.34 -60.78 -26.19
N PHE A 1098 -12.24 -61.65 -27.18
CA PHE A 1098 -13.33 -62.51 -27.65
C PHE A 1098 -13.23 -63.89 -27.02
N ARG A 1099 -14.31 -64.38 -26.39
CA ARG A 1099 -14.41 -65.78 -25.99
C ARG A 1099 -15.18 -66.55 -27.04
N LEU A 1100 -14.50 -67.50 -27.67
CA LEU A 1100 -15.03 -68.31 -28.76
C LEU A 1100 -15.16 -69.75 -28.30
N LYS A 1101 -16.26 -70.41 -28.69
CA LYS A 1101 -16.47 -71.83 -28.49
C LYS A 1101 -16.42 -72.59 -29.81
N ARG A 1102 -15.64 -73.66 -29.88
CA ARG A 1102 -15.66 -74.51 -31.10
C ARG A 1102 -17.03 -75.16 -31.24
N ARG A 1103 -17.70 -74.97 -32.39
CA ARG A 1103 -18.98 -75.62 -32.68
C ARG A 1103 -18.72 -77.10 -32.98
N GLU A 1104 -19.28 -78.00 -32.18
CA GLU A 1104 -19.29 -79.43 -32.50
C GLU A 1104 -20.18 -79.62 -33.73
N SER A 1105 -19.65 -80.30 -34.76
CA SER A 1105 -20.30 -80.55 -36.05
C SER A 1105 -21.53 -81.43 -35.94
#